data_AF-A0A560F104-F1
#
_entry.id   AF-A0A560F104-F1
#
_cell.length_a   1.000
_cell.length_b   1.000
_cell.length_c   1.000
_cell.angle_alpha   90.00
_cell.angle_beta   90.00
_cell.angle_gamma   90.00
#
_symmetry.space_group_name_H-M   'P 1'
#
loop_
_entity.id
_entity.type
_entity.pdbx_description
1 polymer ?
#
loop_
_entity_poly.entity_id
_entity_poly.type
_entity_poly.pdbx_seq_one_letter_code
_entity_poly.pdbx_strand_id
1 'polypeptide(L)'
;MIARLIDWSAANKVLVLAATLFIAALGAWSLRHTPLDALPDLSDTQVIVYTDYPGQAPQVVEDQVTYPLSTALLAVPRSKVVRGFSNFGVSFVYVVFEEGTDLYWARSRVLEYLNVAQKRLPAGATPSLGPDATGVGWVYQYVVQGAGRTLAELRSLQDWLVRYQLAKADGVAEVAALGGFERQYQVVVDPRKLQAYGIPLSAVSDAVRASNRDVGGRTLEMAETEYMVRGRGYLRDAGDLERVVLKADAAGAAPVLLRDVARVELGPDERRGIGELDGRGEAVGGIVIKRDGADALTTIASVKRRLAELLPALPEGVTLKAVYDRSDLIDRAIETLKHTLLEESLIVAAVCVVFLFHVRSALVAIITLPIGILAAFAVMRPLGIGANIMSLGGIAIALGAMVDAAIVMIENAHKHVERLAPGEPRAPALLAAAREVGPSLFFSLLVIVASFLPVFALEAQEGRLFKPLAYTKTFAMAGGALLSVTLVPVLMLFFVRGRIVPEARNPLNRALIAAYRPLITLVLRWPKMTVLAAVLALAATAWPVSRLGSEFMPDLNEGTLLFMPATLPGISVTKAADLLQTQDRILKSFPEVASVYGKAGRAASATDPAPLEMSETVVTLKPQADWRPGLTLDGLVREMDQALQLPGVSNAWTMPIKARIDMLSTGIRTPVGVKVFGPDLAVLERLTTAVETAVRGVPGTTSAYAERLGGGHYLEITPDRDRIARYGLGIDAVQQVVATALGGETVTTTVEGRERYGVIVRYPRDLRDSPQAIASQVLVPLPNGAMVPLGDLAGVALTQGPPSIRTENAQLVGYVYVDMHGRDVGGYVAEAARAVAAKVTLPPGYRLEWSGQFEYLQRAKAKLALVVPATLGVIFMLLYLNFGRLTETLIVMLSVPFALVGGAWLLWALGYNISVAVAVGFIALAGVAAETGVVMLIYLDHAWSATLARRGLEGAPASAADLRAAILEGAVERVRPKMMTVVAIMAGLLPILWSTGAGSEVMRRIAVPMVGGMVSSTVLTLLVIPALYALVKRRSVG
;
A
#
# COMPACT_ATOMS: atom_id res chain seq x y z
N MET A 1 -35.55 -29.22 -2.26
CA MET A 1 -34.22 -29.61 -2.80
C MET A 1 -33.21 -29.88 -1.68
N ILE A 2 -32.93 -28.93 -0.79
CA ILE A 2 -31.94 -29.08 0.31
C ILE A 2 -32.19 -30.30 1.21
N ALA A 3 -33.45 -30.57 1.60
CA ALA A 3 -33.78 -31.77 2.39
C ALA A 3 -33.40 -33.10 1.68
N ARG A 4 -33.53 -33.16 0.35
CA ARG A 4 -33.11 -34.34 -0.43
C ARG A 4 -31.59 -34.48 -0.48
N LEU A 5 -30.85 -33.37 -0.47
CA LEU A 5 -29.39 -33.38 -0.41
C LEU A 5 -28.91 -33.95 0.93
N ILE A 6 -29.53 -33.55 2.04
CA ILE A 6 -29.25 -34.08 3.39
C ILE A 6 -29.46 -35.60 3.41
N ASP A 7 -30.54 -36.09 2.82
CA ASP A 7 -30.85 -37.52 2.74
C ASP A 7 -29.83 -38.29 1.91
N TRP A 8 -29.47 -37.73 0.76
CA TRP A 8 -28.47 -38.31 -0.11
C TRP A 8 -27.10 -38.37 0.59
N SER A 9 -26.70 -37.31 1.30
CA SER A 9 -25.46 -37.28 2.08
C SER A 9 -25.48 -38.29 3.21
N ALA A 10 -26.61 -38.45 3.90
CA ALA A 10 -26.78 -39.42 4.96
C ALA A 10 -26.76 -40.88 4.46
N ALA A 11 -27.23 -41.14 3.25
CA ALA A 11 -27.14 -42.46 2.61
C ALA A 11 -25.70 -42.77 2.14
N ASN A 12 -25.00 -41.78 1.58
CA ASN A 12 -23.69 -41.93 0.94
C ASN A 12 -22.53 -41.47 1.84
N LYS A 13 -22.52 -41.89 3.11
CA LYS A 13 -21.58 -41.40 4.15
C LYS A 13 -20.11 -41.53 3.76
N VAL A 14 -19.73 -42.65 3.14
CA VAL A 14 -18.34 -42.91 2.72
C VAL A 14 -17.91 -41.92 1.65
N LEU A 15 -18.78 -41.63 0.68
CA LEU A 15 -18.49 -40.68 -0.41
C LEU A 15 -18.35 -39.26 0.12
N VAL A 16 -19.22 -38.83 1.04
CA VAL A 16 -19.15 -37.50 1.67
C VAL A 16 -17.87 -37.33 2.47
N LEU A 17 -17.47 -38.35 3.25
CA LEU A 17 -16.21 -38.31 4.01
C LEU A 17 -14.98 -38.29 3.08
N ALA A 18 -14.98 -39.09 2.01
CA ALA A 18 -13.90 -39.10 1.02
C ALA A 18 -13.78 -37.76 0.29
N ALA A 19 -14.89 -37.17 -0.15
CA ALA A 19 -14.91 -35.86 -0.79
C ALA A 19 -14.43 -34.75 0.17
N THR A 20 -14.85 -34.81 1.43
CA THR A 20 -14.40 -33.87 2.47
C THR A 20 -12.90 -33.99 2.71
N LEU A 21 -12.37 -35.21 2.81
CA LEU A 21 -10.94 -35.46 2.98
C LEU A 21 -10.13 -34.94 1.78
N PHE A 22 -10.64 -35.12 0.56
CA PHE A 22 -10.04 -34.57 -0.65
C PHE A 22 -10.01 -33.03 -0.61
N ILE A 23 -11.11 -32.38 -0.26
CA ILE A 23 -11.18 -30.91 -0.11
C ILE A 23 -10.21 -30.43 0.97
N ALA A 24 -10.15 -31.12 2.11
CA ALA A 24 -9.23 -30.78 3.19
C ALA A 24 -7.76 -30.94 2.76
N ALA A 25 -7.41 -32.01 2.03
CA ALA A 25 -6.07 -32.24 1.50
C ALA A 25 -5.69 -31.18 0.44
N LEU A 26 -6.59 -30.88 -0.49
CA LEU A 26 -6.40 -29.84 -1.50
C LEU A 26 -6.27 -28.45 -0.85
N GLY A 27 -7.08 -28.17 0.16
CA GLY A 27 -7.00 -26.94 0.96
C GLY A 27 -5.69 -26.83 1.73
N ALA A 28 -5.22 -27.92 2.35
CA ALA A 28 -3.96 -27.93 3.09
C ALA A 28 -2.76 -27.78 2.17
N TRP A 29 -2.81 -28.39 0.98
CA TRP A 29 -1.82 -28.16 -0.06
C TRP A 29 -1.84 -26.72 -0.55
N SER A 30 -3.02 -26.15 -0.79
CA SER A 30 -3.18 -24.76 -1.23
C SER A 30 -2.67 -23.77 -0.19
N LEU A 31 -2.99 -23.98 1.09
CA LEU A 31 -2.51 -23.20 2.23
C LEU A 31 -0.98 -23.10 2.26
N ARG A 32 -0.26 -24.20 1.96
CA ARG A 32 1.22 -24.23 1.95
C ARG A 32 1.85 -23.52 0.74
N HIS A 33 1.12 -23.34 -0.35
CA HIS A 33 1.62 -22.79 -1.62
C HIS A 33 0.94 -21.48 -2.01
N THR A 34 0.21 -20.83 -1.09
CA THR A 34 -0.40 -19.53 -1.33
C THR A 34 0.66 -18.44 -1.03
N PRO A 35 0.84 -17.44 -1.91
CA PRO A 35 1.78 -16.35 -1.67
C PRO A 35 1.41 -15.56 -0.42
N LEU A 36 2.42 -15.06 0.29
CA LEU A 36 2.31 -14.38 1.58
C LEU A 36 2.84 -12.95 1.46
N ASP A 37 2.02 -12.00 1.90
CA ASP A 37 2.40 -10.59 2.03
C ASP A 37 1.70 -9.97 3.24
N ALA A 38 2.15 -8.80 3.70
CA ALA A 38 1.53 -8.12 4.83
C ALA A 38 0.16 -7.54 4.41
N LEU A 39 0.11 -6.90 3.24
CA LEU A 39 -1.07 -6.29 2.65
C LEU A 39 -1.26 -6.81 1.22
N PRO A 40 -2.49 -6.78 0.67
CA PRO A 40 -2.66 -6.95 -0.76
C PRO A 40 -1.93 -5.83 -1.51
N ASP A 41 -1.56 -6.08 -2.76
CA ASP A 41 -0.97 -5.03 -3.58
C ASP A 41 -1.99 -3.92 -3.83
N LEU A 42 -1.72 -2.73 -3.29
CA LEU A 42 -2.58 -1.55 -3.41
C LEU A 42 -2.17 -0.65 -4.57
N SER A 43 -1.03 -0.94 -5.23
CA SER A 43 -0.43 -0.07 -6.23
C SER A 43 -1.27 0.05 -7.50
N ASP A 44 -1.38 1.26 -8.04
CA ASP A 44 -1.92 1.46 -9.38
C ASP A 44 -0.91 0.96 -10.43
N THR A 45 -1.41 0.36 -11.52
CA THR A 45 -0.57 -0.01 -12.66
C THR A 45 0.10 1.26 -13.19
N GLN A 46 1.43 1.29 -13.13
CA GLN A 46 2.23 2.44 -13.51
C GLN A 46 3.37 2.03 -14.43
N VAL A 47 3.60 2.84 -15.46
CA VAL A 47 4.75 2.74 -16.33
C VAL A 47 5.56 4.02 -16.23
N ILE A 48 6.85 3.88 -15.97
CA ILE A 48 7.77 5.01 -15.82
C ILE A 48 8.57 5.14 -17.13
N VAL A 49 8.67 6.34 -17.67
CA VAL A 49 9.60 6.70 -18.74
C VAL A 49 10.65 7.62 -18.16
N TYR A 50 11.89 7.15 -18.18
CA TYR A 50 13.06 7.86 -17.66
C TYR A 50 13.92 8.33 -18.82
N THR A 51 14.24 9.61 -18.87
CA THR A 51 15.06 10.20 -19.93
C THR A 51 16.21 10.98 -19.33
N ASP A 52 17.43 10.54 -19.58
CA ASP A 52 18.63 11.33 -19.31
C ASP A 52 18.77 12.41 -20.38
N TYR A 53 19.02 13.64 -19.92
CA TYR A 53 19.44 14.75 -20.78
C TYR A 53 20.50 15.60 -20.04
N PRO A 54 21.72 15.06 -19.86
CA PRO A 54 22.70 15.60 -18.92
C PRO A 54 23.08 17.06 -19.20
N GLY A 55 23.32 17.82 -18.13
CA GLY A 55 23.75 19.22 -18.19
C GLY A 55 22.65 20.24 -18.51
N GLN A 56 21.42 19.81 -18.78
CA GLN A 56 20.32 20.69 -19.16
C GLN A 56 19.52 21.20 -17.96
N ALA A 57 19.10 22.46 -18.04
CA ALA A 57 18.27 23.10 -17.02
C ALA A 57 16.84 22.51 -17.00
N PRO A 58 16.17 22.46 -15.82
CA PRO A 58 14.78 22.05 -15.67
C PRO A 58 13.81 22.61 -16.72
N GLN A 59 13.92 23.90 -17.06
CA GLN A 59 13.07 24.53 -18.08
C GLN A 59 13.29 23.92 -19.47
N VAL A 60 14.55 23.68 -19.87
CA VAL A 60 14.88 23.05 -21.16
C VAL A 60 14.39 21.60 -21.18
N VAL A 61 14.56 20.89 -20.07
CA VAL A 61 14.08 19.51 -19.91
C VAL A 61 12.56 19.44 -20.03
N GLU A 62 11.82 20.36 -19.40
CA GLU A 62 10.37 20.45 -19.56
C GLU A 62 9.98 20.70 -21.01
N ASP A 63 10.50 21.77 -21.61
CA ASP A 63 10.06 22.23 -22.94
C ASP A 63 10.42 21.25 -24.06
N GLN A 64 11.59 20.61 -23.99
CA GLN A 64 12.14 19.77 -25.07
C GLN A 64 11.95 18.27 -24.86
N VAL A 65 11.72 17.81 -23.61
CA VAL A 65 11.65 16.38 -23.28
C VAL A 65 10.35 16.02 -22.57
N THR A 66 10.11 16.56 -21.37
CA THR A 66 8.99 16.13 -20.52
C THR A 66 7.64 16.52 -21.13
N TYR A 67 7.49 17.71 -21.69
CA TYR A 67 6.24 18.17 -22.32
C TYR A 67 5.89 17.37 -23.59
N PRO A 68 6.81 17.19 -24.58
CA PRO A 68 6.54 16.33 -25.73
C PRO A 68 6.23 14.88 -25.35
N LEU A 69 6.87 14.33 -24.32
CA LEU A 69 6.61 12.97 -23.84
C LEU A 69 5.25 12.87 -23.14
N SER A 70 4.95 13.77 -22.21
CA SER A 70 3.70 13.74 -21.44
C SER A 70 2.49 13.93 -22.34
N THR A 71 2.55 14.87 -23.29
CA THR A 71 1.47 15.10 -24.27
C THR A 71 1.24 13.91 -25.19
N ALA A 72 2.30 13.23 -25.64
CA ALA A 72 2.18 12.00 -26.42
C ALA A 72 1.59 10.84 -25.59
N LEU A 73 1.99 10.72 -24.33
CA LEU A 73 1.57 9.62 -23.45
C LEU A 73 0.17 9.80 -22.87
N LEU A 74 -0.38 11.02 -22.87
CA LEU A 74 -1.79 11.28 -22.52
C LEU A 74 -2.79 10.61 -23.46
N ALA A 75 -2.39 10.35 -24.71
CA ALA A 75 -3.23 9.67 -25.69
C ALA A 75 -3.20 8.13 -25.55
N VAL A 76 -2.38 7.60 -24.63
CA VAL A 76 -2.28 6.15 -24.43
C VAL A 76 -3.62 5.63 -23.88
N PRO A 77 -4.21 4.58 -24.48
CA PRO A 77 -5.49 4.07 -24.03
C PRO A 77 -5.45 3.64 -22.55
N ARG A 78 -6.52 3.97 -21.80
CA ARG A 78 -6.66 3.71 -20.35
C ARG A 78 -5.66 4.45 -19.45
N SER A 79 -4.96 5.47 -19.97
CA SER A 79 -4.18 6.36 -19.11
C SER A 79 -5.14 7.17 -18.23
N LYS A 80 -4.99 7.04 -16.91
CA LYS A 80 -5.77 7.79 -15.91
C LYS A 80 -5.13 9.14 -15.64
N VAL A 81 -3.81 9.17 -15.45
CA VAL A 81 -3.05 10.39 -15.21
C VAL A 81 -1.60 10.24 -15.67
N VAL A 82 -1.03 11.30 -16.24
CA VAL A 82 0.37 11.37 -16.65
C VAL A 82 1.07 12.47 -15.85
N ARG A 83 2.08 12.12 -15.06
CA ARG A 83 2.84 13.06 -14.22
C ARG A 83 4.25 13.25 -14.77
N GLY A 84 4.66 14.49 -15.01
CA GLY A 84 6.00 14.85 -15.45
C GLY A 84 6.80 15.52 -14.34
N PHE A 85 8.08 15.18 -14.26
CA PHE A 85 9.04 15.77 -13.34
C PHE A 85 10.29 16.12 -14.16
N SER A 86 10.55 17.41 -14.32
CA SER A 86 11.70 17.94 -15.03
C SER A 86 12.71 18.46 -14.02
N ASN A 87 13.73 17.65 -13.75
CA ASN A 87 14.82 18.00 -12.86
C ASN A 87 16.04 18.39 -13.69
N PHE A 88 17.06 18.95 -13.04
CA PHE A 88 18.32 19.24 -13.71
C PHE A 88 18.93 17.96 -14.31
N GLY A 89 19.09 17.95 -15.62
CA GLY A 89 19.69 16.87 -16.39
C GLY A 89 18.82 15.64 -16.66
N VAL A 90 17.59 15.56 -16.13
CA VAL A 90 16.76 14.34 -16.22
C VAL A 90 15.26 14.63 -16.23
N SER A 91 14.51 13.81 -16.97
CA SER A 91 13.04 13.83 -17.03
C SER A 91 12.46 12.50 -16.56
N PHE A 92 11.48 12.55 -15.66
CA PHE A 92 10.65 11.41 -15.29
C PHE A 92 9.20 11.64 -15.74
N VAL A 93 8.64 10.68 -16.48
CA VAL A 93 7.23 10.69 -16.86
C VAL A 93 6.56 9.42 -16.34
N TYR A 94 5.60 9.59 -15.44
CA TYR A 94 4.84 8.52 -14.82
C TYR A 94 3.47 8.41 -15.46
N VAL A 95 3.20 7.31 -16.16
CA VAL A 95 1.89 7.01 -16.75
C VAL A 95 1.16 6.05 -15.83
N VAL A 96 0.11 6.53 -15.17
CA VAL A 96 -0.74 5.75 -14.28
C VAL A 96 -2.00 5.34 -15.05
N PHE A 97 -2.37 4.07 -14.95
CA PHE A 97 -3.48 3.48 -15.70
C PHE A 97 -4.73 3.29 -14.83
N GLU A 98 -5.87 3.09 -15.50
CA GLU A 98 -7.12 2.66 -14.87
C GLU A 98 -6.98 1.27 -14.21
N GLU A 99 -7.79 1.01 -13.18
CA GLU A 99 -7.82 -0.28 -12.45
C GLU A 99 -8.06 -1.45 -13.40
N GLY A 100 -7.36 -2.57 -13.18
CA GLY A 100 -7.51 -3.79 -13.98
C GLY A 100 -6.70 -3.80 -15.28
N THR A 101 -5.93 -2.75 -15.56
CA THR A 101 -4.99 -2.74 -16.68
C THR A 101 -3.77 -3.61 -16.38
N ASP A 102 -3.48 -4.58 -17.25
CA ASP A 102 -2.28 -5.41 -17.17
C ASP A 102 -1.00 -4.58 -17.39
N LEU A 103 0.01 -4.80 -16.53
CA LEU A 103 1.25 -4.03 -16.57
C LEU A 103 2.01 -4.23 -17.89
N TYR A 104 2.14 -5.46 -18.38
CA TYR A 104 2.93 -5.72 -19.58
C TYR A 104 2.24 -5.17 -20.83
N TRP A 105 0.91 -5.24 -20.89
CA TRP A 105 0.11 -4.55 -21.91
C TRP A 105 0.37 -3.04 -21.85
N ALA A 106 0.27 -2.42 -20.67
CA ALA A 106 0.53 -1.00 -20.48
C ALA A 106 1.94 -0.61 -20.92
N ARG A 107 2.96 -1.40 -20.53
CA ARG A 107 4.36 -1.22 -20.95
C ARG A 107 4.53 -1.31 -22.46
N SER A 108 3.91 -2.29 -23.11
CA SER A 108 3.94 -2.42 -24.57
C SER A 108 3.24 -1.25 -25.28
N ARG A 109 2.13 -0.74 -24.73
CA ARG A 109 1.47 0.45 -25.27
C ARG A 109 2.31 1.71 -25.11
N VAL A 110 2.90 1.93 -23.93
CA VAL A 110 3.81 3.06 -23.69
C VAL A 110 5.02 3.00 -24.62
N LEU A 111 5.62 1.82 -24.83
CA LEU A 111 6.76 1.64 -25.72
C LEU A 111 6.43 2.00 -27.18
N GLU A 112 5.22 1.68 -27.66
CA GLU A 112 4.77 2.04 -29.01
C GLU A 112 4.69 3.56 -29.19
N TYR A 113 4.07 4.26 -28.24
CA TYR A 113 3.97 5.73 -28.26
C TYR A 113 5.33 6.39 -28.06
N LEU A 114 6.19 5.79 -27.23
CA LEU A 114 7.55 6.27 -26.98
C LEU A 114 8.40 6.24 -28.25
N ASN A 115 8.30 5.18 -29.06
CA ASN A 115 9.04 5.06 -30.33
C ASN A 115 8.65 6.17 -31.33
N VAL A 116 7.39 6.61 -31.32
CA VAL A 116 6.94 7.74 -32.15
C VAL A 116 7.43 9.07 -31.56
N ALA A 117 7.31 9.25 -30.24
CA ALA A 117 7.72 10.46 -29.55
C ALA A 117 9.23 10.70 -29.59
N GLN A 118 10.04 9.63 -29.57
CA GLN A 118 11.50 9.70 -29.60
C GLN A 118 12.04 10.46 -30.82
N LYS A 119 11.34 10.41 -31.96
CA LYS A 119 11.70 11.16 -33.18
C LYS A 119 11.60 12.68 -33.03
N ARG A 120 10.87 13.16 -32.02
CA ARG A 120 10.67 14.59 -31.72
C ARG A 120 11.62 15.10 -30.62
N LEU A 121 12.37 14.21 -29.98
CA LEU A 121 13.28 14.59 -28.90
C LEU A 121 14.61 15.10 -29.46
N PRO A 122 15.32 15.99 -28.74
CA PRO A 122 16.63 16.46 -29.13
C PRO A 122 17.66 15.32 -29.26
N ALA A 123 18.68 15.55 -30.09
CA ALA A 123 19.85 14.67 -30.14
C ALA A 123 20.53 14.65 -28.75
N GLY A 124 20.73 13.45 -28.20
CA GLY A 124 21.31 13.25 -26.86
C GLY A 124 20.30 12.97 -25.73
N ALA A 125 19.00 13.19 -25.95
CA ALA A 125 17.97 12.74 -25.02
C ALA A 125 17.67 11.25 -25.26
N THR A 126 17.95 10.39 -24.28
CA THR A 126 17.78 8.94 -24.41
C THR A 126 16.62 8.44 -23.55
N PRO A 127 15.37 8.44 -24.07
CA PRO A 127 14.26 7.92 -23.31
C PRO A 127 14.37 6.40 -23.15
N SER A 128 14.08 5.93 -21.94
CA SER A 128 14.11 4.52 -21.57
C SER A 128 12.90 4.17 -20.72
N LEU A 129 12.50 2.91 -20.74
CA LEU A 129 11.43 2.41 -19.88
C LEU A 129 12.02 2.07 -18.51
N GLY A 130 11.39 2.53 -17.44
CA GLY A 130 11.74 2.14 -16.08
C GLY A 130 11.52 0.65 -15.80
N PRO A 131 11.93 0.17 -14.61
CA PRO A 131 11.77 -1.24 -14.24
C PRO A 131 10.30 -1.68 -14.28
N ASP A 132 10.06 -2.99 -14.31
CA ASP A 132 8.74 -3.61 -14.17
C ASP A 132 8.28 -3.63 -12.69
N ALA A 133 8.43 -2.49 -12.03
CA ALA A 133 8.13 -2.27 -10.62
C ALA A 133 7.84 -0.79 -10.33
N THR A 134 7.31 -0.52 -9.14
CA THR A 134 7.03 0.84 -8.63
C THR A 134 7.81 1.11 -7.34
N GLY A 135 7.68 2.32 -6.78
CA GLY A 135 8.25 2.65 -5.47
C GLY A 135 7.76 1.76 -4.32
N VAL A 136 6.61 1.08 -4.48
CA VAL A 136 6.10 0.10 -3.50
C VAL A 136 6.92 -1.20 -3.52
N GLY A 137 7.64 -1.48 -4.61
CA GLY A 137 8.48 -2.67 -4.78
C GLY A 137 9.75 -2.69 -3.93
N TRP A 138 10.04 -1.64 -3.15
CA TRP A 138 11.25 -1.55 -2.33
C TRP A 138 11.15 -2.46 -1.11
N VAL A 139 11.61 -3.71 -1.24
CA VAL A 139 11.38 -4.77 -0.25
C VAL A 139 12.56 -5.04 0.69
N TYR A 140 13.78 -4.73 0.26
CA TYR A 140 14.99 -4.98 1.03
C TYR A 140 16.05 -3.91 0.73
N GLN A 141 16.62 -3.31 1.76
CA GLN A 141 17.72 -2.35 1.63
C GLN A 141 18.89 -2.76 2.51
N TYR A 142 20.09 -2.58 1.98
CA TYR A 142 21.33 -2.93 2.68
C TYR A 142 22.42 -1.88 2.44
N VAL A 143 23.42 -1.87 3.32
CA VAL A 143 24.64 -1.08 3.22
C VAL A 143 25.85 -1.98 3.00
N VAL A 144 26.79 -1.50 2.18
CA VAL A 144 28.08 -2.13 1.92
C VAL A 144 29.12 -1.44 2.81
N GLN A 145 29.68 -2.17 3.77
CA GLN A 145 30.68 -1.65 4.71
C GLN A 145 32.00 -2.36 4.49
N GLY A 146 33.13 -1.63 4.52
CA GLY A 146 34.46 -2.22 4.42
C GLY A 146 35.49 -1.38 5.17
N ALA A 147 36.11 -1.95 6.21
CA ALA A 147 37.16 -1.25 6.95
C ALA A 147 38.37 -0.98 6.06
N GLY A 148 38.87 0.25 6.04
CA GLY A 148 40.03 0.65 5.23
C GLY A 148 39.76 0.82 3.73
N ARG A 149 38.50 0.74 3.28
CA ARG A 149 38.11 0.99 1.88
C ARG A 149 37.44 2.34 1.72
N THR A 150 37.64 2.94 0.56
CA THR A 150 37.01 4.20 0.16
C THR A 150 35.58 3.99 -0.32
N LEU A 151 34.75 5.04 -0.23
CA LEU A 151 33.38 5.02 -0.75
C LEU A 151 33.33 4.75 -2.26
N ALA A 152 34.38 5.11 -3.01
CA ALA A 152 34.48 4.82 -4.43
C ALA A 152 34.69 3.31 -4.70
N GLU A 153 35.54 2.64 -3.91
CA GLU A 153 35.72 1.18 -4.01
C GLU A 153 34.45 0.42 -3.63
N LEU A 154 33.76 0.85 -2.57
CA LEU A 154 32.51 0.25 -2.14
C LEU A 154 31.40 0.46 -3.18
N ARG A 155 31.37 1.63 -3.83
CA ARG A 155 30.43 1.91 -4.92
C ARG A 155 30.70 1.05 -6.15
N SER A 156 31.96 0.92 -6.57
CA SER A 156 32.34 -0.01 -7.65
C SER A 156 31.95 -1.46 -7.33
N LEU A 157 32.17 -1.93 -6.10
CA LEU A 157 31.74 -3.26 -5.66
C LEU A 157 30.21 -3.43 -5.75
N GLN A 158 29.45 -2.42 -5.31
CA GLN A 158 28.00 -2.42 -5.42
C GLN A 158 27.54 -2.51 -6.89
N ASP A 159 28.07 -1.65 -7.76
CA ASP A 159 27.61 -1.53 -9.15
C ASP A 159 28.02 -2.71 -10.04
N TRP A 160 29.22 -3.25 -9.83
CA TRP A 160 29.83 -4.23 -10.75
C TRP A 160 29.85 -5.67 -10.21
N LEU A 161 29.61 -5.88 -8.92
CA LEU A 161 29.56 -7.22 -8.32
C LEU A 161 28.21 -7.49 -7.67
N VAL A 162 27.86 -6.76 -6.61
CA VAL A 162 26.69 -7.09 -5.78
C VAL A 162 25.39 -6.95 -6.57
N ARG A 163 25.20 -5.82 -7.29
CA ARG A 163 24.01 -5.55 -8.12
C ARG A 163 23.69 -6.71 -9.07
N TYR A 164 24.68 -7.20 -9.82
CA TYR A 164 24.46 -8.26 -10.81
C TYR A 164 24.18 -9.63 -10.20
N GLN A 165 24.70 -9.91 -9.00
CA GLN A 165 24.41 -11.17 -8.30
C GLN A 165 22.99 -11.16 -7.72
N LEU A 166 22.56 -10.02 -7.17
CA LEU A 166 21.22 -9.87 -6.61
C LEU A 166 20.13 -9.72 -7.68
N ALA A 167 20.44 -9.13 -8.84
CA ALA A 167 19.50 -9.04 -9.97
C ALA A 167 19.09 -10.42 -10.52
N LYS A 168 19.87 -11.48 -10.25
CA LYS A 168 19.53 -12.86 -10.60
C LYS A 168 18.62 -13.55 -9.58
N ALA A 169 18.33 -12.92 -8.44
CA ALA A 169 17.42 -13.49 -7.47
C ALA A 169 15.99 -13.49 -8.02
N ASP A 170 15.26 -14.57 -7.76
CA ASP A 170 13.90 -14.75 -8.23
C ASP A 170 13.00 -13.62 -7.70
N GLY A 171 12.16 -13.05 -8.57
CA GLY A 171 11.24 -11.97 -8.19
C GLY A 171 11.84 -10.56 -8.14
N VAL A 172 13.16 -10.40 -8.33
CA VAL A 172 13.81 -9.08 -8.42
C VAL A 172 13.62 -8.47 -9.81
N ALA A 173 13.18 -7.21 -9.84
CA ALA A 173 13.10 -6.37 -11.03
C ALA A 173 14.40 -5.59 -11.27
N GLU A 174 14.88 -4.94 -10.20
CA GLU A 174 16.06 -4.07 -10.25
C GLU A 174 16.77 -4.06 -8.89
N VAL A 175 18.09 -3.82 -8.92
CA VAL A 175 18.88 -3.52 -7.72
C VAL A 175 19.54 -2.17 -7.92
N ALA A 176 19.01 -1.15 -7.25
CA ALA A 176 19.43 0.23 -7.41
C ALA A 176 20.54 0.58 -6.41
N ALA A 177 21.60 1.23 -6.89
CA ALA A 177 22.66 1.73 -6.01
C ALA A 177 22.26 3.05 -5.35
N LEU A 178 22.71 3.27 -4.11
CA LEU A 178 22.47 4.48 -3.35
C LEU A 178 23.76 4.94 -2.66
N GLY A 179 24.06 6.24 -2.74
CA GLY A 179 25.24 6.84 -2.11
C GLY A 179 26.57 6.43 -2.77
N GLY A 180 27.68 6.76 -2.10
CA GLY A 180 29.03 6.53 -2.61
C GLY A 180 29.48 7.49 -3.72
N PHE A 181 30.70 7.25 -4.22
CA PHE A 181 31.29 8.00 -5.32
C PHE A 181 31.46 7.10 -6.54
N GLU A 182 30.79 7.43 -7.64
CA GLU A 182 31.08 6.79 -8.92
C GLU A 182 32.42 7.31 -9.43
N ARG A 183 33.31 6.41 -9.87
CA ARG A 183 34.65 6.79 -10.33
C ARG A 183 34.56 7.41 -11.72
N GLN A 184 35.33 8.45 -11.94
CA GLN A 184 35.40 9.15 -13.21
C GLN A 184 36.84 9.63 -13.46
N TYR A 185 37.33 9.42 -14.68
CA TYR A 185 38.60 9.99 -15.12
C TYR A 185 38.38 11.46 -15.49
N GLN A 186 39.08 12.35 -14.81
CA GLN A 186 38.97 13.79 -15.02
C GLN A 186 40.26 14.30 -15.65
N VAL A 187 40.15 14.77 -16.90
CA VAL A 187 41.21 15.45 -17.63
C VAL A 187 41.08 16.93 -17.33
N VAL A 188 41.85 17.41 -16.35
CA VAL A 188 41.84 18.80 -15.88
C VAL A 188 42.84 19.62 -16.70
N VAL A 189 42.32 20.40 -17.66
CA VAL A 189 43.12 21.08 -18.68
C VAL A 189 43.49 22.49 -18.25
N ASP A 190 44.77 22.87 -18.42
CA ASP A 190 45.25 24.23 -18.17
C ASP A 190 45.06 25.11 -19.42
N PRO A 191 44.16 26.12 -19.39
CA PRO A 191 43.91 26.98 -20.55
C PRO A 191 45.12 27.80 -21.00
N ARG A 192 46.04 28.15 -20.08
CA ARG A 192 47.24 28.92 -20.44
C ARG A 192 48.21 28.07 -21.24
N LYS A 193 48.32 26.78 -20.89
CA LYS A 193 49.12 25.83 -21.67
C LYS A 193 48.48 25.57 -23.02
N LEU A 194 47.16 25.37 -23.09
CA LEU A 194 46.46 25.27 -24.37
C LEU A 194 46.75 26.46 -25.29
N GLN A 195 46.69 27.68 -24.74
CA GLN A 195 47.04 28.90 -25.49
C GLN A 195 48.50 28.90 -25.94
N ALA A 196 49.45 28.53 -25.07
CA ALA A 196 50.88 28.50 -25.39
C ALA A 196 51.22 27.49 -26.50
N TYR A 197 50.56 26.33 -26.52
CA TYR A 197 50.73 25.31 -27.56
C TYR A 197 49.85 25.55 -28.80
N GLY A 198 48.94 26.52 -28.76
CA GLY A 198 47.97 26.81 -29.82
C GLY A 198 47.00 25.66 -30.07
N ILE A 199 46.55 24.99 -29.01
CA ILE A 199 45.64 23.83 -29.08
C ILE A 199 44.27 24.24 -28.53
N PRO A 200 43.17 24.16 -29.33
CA PRO A 200 41.83 24.44 -28.83
C PRO A 200 41.34 23.33 -27.90
N LEU A 201 40.44 23.67 -26.97
CA LEU A 201 39.86 22.70 -26.02
C LEU A 201 39.14 21.55 -26.75
N SER A 202 38.48 21.83 -27.88
CA SER A 202 37.82 20.81 -28.70
C SER A 202 38.78 19.73 -29.19
N ALA A 203 40.01 20.10 -29.58
CA ALA A 203 41.01 19.15 -30.04
C ALA A 203 41.44 18.17 -28.93
N VAL A 204 41.40 18.60 -27.66
CA VAL A 204 41.65 17.71 -26.52
C VAL A 204 40.54 16.66 -26.41
N SER A 205 39.28 17.10 -26.44
CA SER A 205 38.13 16.19 -26.39
C SER A 205 38.13 15.21 -27.57
N ASP A 206 38.40 15.70 -28.78
CA ASP A 206 38.42 14.85 -29.98
C ASP A 206 39.58 13.84 -29.94
N ALA A 207 40.77 14.25 -29.48
CA ALA A 207 41.92 13.35 -29.34
C ALA A 207 41.66 12.24 -28.31
N VAL A 208 41.08 12.58 -27.15
CA VAL A 208 40.70 11.61 -26.12
C VAL A 208 39.64 10.65 -26.65
N ARG A 209 38.61 11.17 -27.35
CA ARG A 209 37.56 10.35 -27.96
C ARG A 209 38.12 9.39 -29.02
N ALA A 210 39.05 9.86 -29.86
CA ALA A 210 39.64 9.07 -30.93
C ALA A 210 40.62 7.98 -30.43
N SER A 211 41.13 8.15 -29.20
CA SER A 211 42.16 7.29 -28.60
C SER A 211 41.61 6.16 -27.73
N ASN A 212 40.29 5.90 -27.78
CA ASN A 212 39.63 4.89 -26.94
C ASN A 212 38.76 3.92 -27.78
N ARG A 213 39.39 3.11 -28.63
CA ARG A 213 38.69 2.09 -29.44
C ARG A 213 39.56 0.89 -29.81
N ASP A 214 38.98 -0.29 -29.75
CA ASP A 214 39.53 -1.50 -30.39
C ASP A 214 38.94 -1.67 -31.80
N VAL A 215 39.70 -2.26 -32.73
CA VAL A 215 39.25 -2.52 -34.11
C VAL A 215 39.52 -3.97 -34.53
N GLY A 216 38.60 -4.54 -35.31
CA GLY A 216 38.76 -5.88 -35.91
C GLY A 216 39.25 -5.81 -37.36
N GLY A 217 40.29 -6.57 -37.69
CA GLY A 217 40.94 -6.59 -39.00
C GLY A 217 40.60 -7.80 -39.87
N ARG A 218 39.45 -8.44 -39.64
CA ARG A 218 39.06 -9.75 -40.22
C ARG A 218 40.04 -10.88 -39.84
N THR A 219 40.10 -11.93 -40.65
CA THR A 219 40.99 -13.09 -40.47
C THR A 219 42.10 -13.09 -41.52
N LEU A 220 43.25 -13.65 -41.15
CA LEU A 220 44.35 -13.97 -42.04
C LEU A 220 44.59 -15.48 -41.96
N GLU A 221 44.49 -16.18 -43.09
CA GLU A 221 44.79 -17.60 -43.14
C GLU A 221 46.29 -17.83 -43.34
N MET A 222 46.90 -18.61 -42.45
CA MET A 222 48.30 -19.01 -42.55
C MET A 222 48.43 -20.48 -42.11
N ALA A 223 49.06 -21.31 -42.94
CA ALA A 223 49.23 -22.74 -42.69
C ALA A 223 47.91 -23.45 -42.29
N GLU A 224 46.87 -23.28 -43.13
CA GLU A 224 45.53 -23.87 -42.93
C GLU A 224 44.86 -23.47 -41.60
N THR A 225 45.36 -22.42 -40.94
CA THR A 225 44.85 -21.90 -39.66
C THR A 225 44.41 -20.44 -39.83
N GLU A 226 43.20 -20.11 -39.39
CA GLU A 226 42.71 -18.74 -39.37
C GLU A 226 43.21 -17.97 -38.14
N TYR A 227 43.88 -16.83 -38.37
CA TYR A 227 44.30 -15.89 -37.33
C TYR A 227 43.39 -14.66 -37.35
N MET A 228 42.71 -14.39 -36.24
CA MET A 228 41.89 -13.19 -36.10
C MET A 228 42.77 -11.96 -35.85
N VAL A 229 42.72 -10.98 -36.76
CA VAL A 229 43.47 -9.72 -36.64
C VAL A 229 42.71 -8.77 -35.72
N ARG A 230 43.34 -8.31 -34.64
CA ARG A 230 42.75 -7.34 -33.69
C ARG A 230 43.73 -6.22 -33.37
N GLY A 231 43.29 -4.98 -33.55
CA GLY A 231 43.96 -3.78 -33.05
C GLY A 231 43.41 -3.40 -31.68
N ARG A 232 44.30 -3.24 -30.69
CA ARG A 232 43.95 -2.83 -29.33
C ARG A 232 44.24 -1.34 -29.13
N GLY A 233 43.25 -0.59 -28.69
CA GLY A 233 43.33 0.86 -28.47
C GLY A 233 42.42 1.38 -27.37
N TYR A 234 41.89 0.54 -26.47
CA TYR A 234 41.23 1.02 -25.25
C TYR A 234 42.20 1.64 -24.24
N LEU A 235 41.74 2.71 -23.59
CA LEU A 235 42.38 3.35 -22.44
C LEU A 235 42.11 2.53 -21.17
N ARG A 236 43.15 2.15 -20.43
CA ARG A 236 43.03 1.29 -19.23
C ARG A 236 43.27 2.00 -17.92
N ASP A 237 44.10 3.03 -17.92
CA ASP A 237 44.50 3.76 -16.74
C ASP A 237 44.77 5.25 -17.07
N ALA A 238 45.05 6.03 -16.03
CA ALA A 238 45.37 7.44 -16.19
C ALA A 238 46.65 7.68 -17.02
N GLY A 239 47.61 6.73 -16.99
CA GLY A 239 48.85 6.83 -17.76
C GLY A 239 48.64 6.67 -19.27
N ASP A 240 47.67 5.86 -19.69
CA ASP A 240 47.25 5.81 -21.10
C ASP A 240 46.67 7.15 -21.58
N LEU A 241 45.82 7.78 -20.76
CA LEU A 241 45.26 9.11 -21.04
C LEU A 241 46.36 10.17 -21.16
N GLU A 242 47.33 10.18 -20.25
CA GLU A 242 48.46 11.12 -20.24
C GLU A 242 49.31 11.08 -21.53
N ARG A 243 49.33 9.93 -22.23
CA ARG A 243 50.08 9.70 -23.47
C ARG A 243 49.29 10.00 -24.74
N VAL A 244 48.04 10.46 -24.64
CA VAL A 244 47.25 10.84 -25.81
C VAL A 244 47.94 11.99 -26.54
N VAL A 245 48.18 11.81 -27.85
CA VAL A 245 48.84 12.81 -28.69
C VAL A 245 47.84 13.87 -29.11
N LEU A 246 48.18 15.15 -28.86
CA LEU A 246 47.34 16.29 -29.23
C LEU A 246 47.84 16.98 -30.50
N LYS A 247 49.16 17.08 -30.66
CA LYS A 247 49.81 17.71 -31.81
C LYS A 247 51.14 17.02 -32.09
N ALA A 248 51.39 16.67 -33.34
CA ALA A 248 52.68 16.19 -33.81
C ALA A 248 53.19 17.18 -34.86
N ASP A 249 54.42 17.66 -34.72
CA ASP A 249 55.01 18.62 -35.66
C ASP A 249 55.74 17.88 -36.79
N ALA A 250 55.62 18.37 -38.03
CA ALA A 250 56.11 17.69 -39.23
C ALA A 250 57.66 17.70 -39.36
N ALA A 251 58.36 18.49 -38.54
CA ALA A 251 59.79 18.76 -38.65
C ALA A 251 60.67 17.98 -37.64
N GLY A 252 60.16 16.92 -37.00
CA GLY A 252 60.92 16.08 -36.07
C GLY A 252 61.01 16.60 -34.62
N ALA A 253 60.19 17.59 -34.25
CA ALA A 253 60.03 18.01 -32.87
C ALA A 253 59.24 16.98 -32.03
N ALA A 254 59.44 16.98 -30.71
CA ALA A 254 58.72 16.11 -29.80
C ALA A 254 57.19 16.36 -29.88
N PRO A 255 56.36 15.30 -29.93
CA PRO A 255 54.91 15.47 -29.95
C PRO A 255 54.41 16.09 -28.64
N VAL A 256 53.36 16.92 -28.74
CA VAL A 256 52.66 17.45 -27.57
C VAL A 256 51.63 16.42 -27.12
N LEU A 257 51.76 15.98 -25.88
CA LEU A 257 50.91 14.97 -25.24
C LEU A 257 49.91 15.63 -24.29
N LEU A 258 48.90 14.86 -23.89
CA LEU A 258 47.88 15.34 -22.96
C LEU A 258 48.47 15.78 -21.63
N ARG A 259 49.46 15.05 -21.09
CA ARG A 259 50.16 15.42 -19.85
C ARG A 259 50.87 16.78 -19.91
N ASP A 260 51.18 17.27 -21.11
CA ASP A 260 51.87 18.55 -21.26
C ASP A 260 50.90 19.71 -20.98
N VAL A 261 49.61 19.54 -21.28
CA VAL A 261 48.56 20.57 -21.16
C VAL A 261 47.51 20.31 -20.08
N ALA A 262 47.44 19.10 -19.52
CA ALA A 262 46.42 18.69 -18.57
C ALA A 262 46.95 17.77 -17.48
N ARG A 263 46.29 17.77 -16.31
CA ARG A 263 46.45 16.76 -15.26
C ARG A 263 45.34 15.73 -15.41
N VAL A 264 45.68 14.45 -15.41
CA VAL A 264 44.69 13.36 -15.40
C VAL A 264 44.57 12.85 -13.97
N GLU A 265 43.36 12.86 -13.42
CA GLU A 265 43.10 12.37 -12.07
C GLU A 265 41.84 11.50 -12.01
N LEU A 266 41.81 10.55 -11.07
CA LEU A 266 40.62 9.77 -10.78
C LEU A 266 39.81 10.49 -9.70
N GLY A 267 38.66 11.02 -10.09
CA GLY A 267 37.76 11.78 -9.23
C GLY A 267 36.37 11.13 -9.12
N PRO A 268 35.50 11.69 -8.28
CA PRO A 268 34.10 11.31 -8.24
C PRO A 268 33.29 11.97 -9.37
N ASP A 269 32.31 11.26 -9.92
CA ASP A 269 31.26 11.85 -10.75
C ASP A 269 30.31 12.72 -9.90
N GLU A 270 29.45 13.49 -10.58
CA GLU A 270 28.42 14.29 -9.95
C GLU A 270 27.45 13.44 -9.11
N ARG A 271 27.30 13.84 -7.85
CA ARG A 271 26.40 13.16 -6.92
C ARG A 271 25.01 13.74 -6.97
N ARG A 272 24.03 12.89 -7.24
CA ARG A 272 22.59 13.19 -7.12
C ARG A 272 21.89 12.38 -6.01
N GLY A 273 22.66 11.63 -5.24
CA GLY A 273 22.20 10.81 -4.11
C GLY A 273 23.27 10.62 -3.04
N ILE A 274 22.85 10.66 -1.79
CA ILE A 274 23.69 10.52 -0.59
C ILE A 274 23.05 9.44 0.27
N GLY A 275 23.85 8.50 0.78
CA GLY A 275 23.44 7.52 1.79
C GLY A 275 24.21 7.77 3.07
N GLU A 276 23.55 7.68 4.22
CA GLU A 276 24.13 7.85 5.55
C GLU A 276 23.67 6.72 6.47
N LEU A 277 24.53 6.27 7.39
CA LEU A 277 24.19 5.24 8.35
C LEU A 277 24.46 5.68 9.80
N ASP A 278 23.39 5.67 10.61
CA ASP A 278 23.40 5.84 12.07
C ASP A 278 24.04 7.16 12.57
N GLY A 279 24.15 8.19 11.73
CA GLY A 279 24.78 9.48 12.06
C GLY A 279 26.32 9.42 12.18
N ARG A 280 26.94 8.34 11.71
CA ARG A 280 28.38 8.04 11.81
C ARG A 280 29.17 8.38 10.55
N GLY A 281 28.51 8.59 9.42
CA GLY A 281 29.16 8.88 8.15
C GLY A 281 28.40 8.37 6.95
N GLU A 282 28.83 8.84 5.78
CA GLU A 282 28.27 8.41 4.51
C GLU A 282 28.51 6.91 4.25
N ALA A 283 27.54 6.26 3.62
CA ALA A 283 27.56 4.85 3.29
C ALA A 283 27.14 4.61 1.83
N VAL A 284 27.60 3.49 1.27
CA VAL A 284 27.10 2.95 0.00
C VAL A 284 26.06 1.89 0.33
N GLY A 285 24.93 1.91 -0.38
CA GLY A 285 23.89 0.90 -0.21
C GLY A 285 23.29 0.43 -1.52
N GLY A 286 22.45 -0.59 -1.39
CA GLY A 286 21.64 -1.14 -2.46
C GLY A 286 20.19 -1.29 -2.03
N ILE A 287 19.29 -0.98 -2.96
CA ILE A 287 17.84 -1.13 -2.79
C ILE A 287 17.39 -2.24 -3.75
N VAL A 288 16.84 -3.31 -3.20
CA VAL A 288 16.26 -4.40 -3.99
C VAL A 288 14.79 -4.10 -4.25
N ILE A 289 14.46 -4.00 -5.53
CA ILE A 289 13.12 -3.67 -6.01
C ILE A 289 12.49 -4.96 -6.55
N LYS A 290 11.41 -5.37 -5.92
CA LYS A 290 10.57 -6.51 -6.29
C LYS A 290 9.79 -6.19 -7.57
N ARG A 291 9.71 -7.16 -8.47
CA ARG A 291 8.84 -7.15 -9.65
C ARG A 291 7.37 -7.06 -9.27
N ASP A 292 6.59 -6.36 -10.10
CA ASP A 292 5.13 -6.33 -9.99
C ASP A 292 4.53 -7.75 -9.98
N GLY A 293 3.57 -7.98 -9.09
CA GLY A 293 2.92 -9.30 -8.92
C GLY A 293 3.79 -10.43 -8.33
N ALA A 294 5.10 -10.24 -8.14
CA ALA A 294 5.94 -11.24 -7.46
C ALA A 294 5.65 -11.27 -5.95
N ASP A 295 5.94 -12.38 -5.29
CA ASP A 295 5.74 -12.54 -3.84
C ASP A 295 6.93 -11.93 -3.07
N ALA A 296 6.64 -11.04 -2.11
CA ALA A 296 7.68 -10.28 -1.42
C ALA A 296 8.54 -11.18 -0.52
N LEU A 297 7.93 -12.09 0.24
CA LEU A 297 8.63 -12.94 1.20
C LEU A 297 9.61 -13.89 0.51
N THR A 298 9.18 -14.56 -0.56
CA THR A 298 10.01 -15.46 -1.38
C THR A 298 11.12 -14.70 -2.12
N THR A 299 10.84 -13.49 -2.63
CA THR A 299 11.86 -12.64 -3.25
C THR A 299 12.95 -12.28 -2.24
N ILE A 300 12.57 -11.80 -1.05
CA ILE A 300 13.52 -11.47 0.03
C ILE A 300 14.30 -12.71 0.48
N ALA A 301 13.66 -13.87 0.61
CA ALA A 301 14.34 -15.12 0.93
C ALA A 301 15.38 -15.51 -0.14
N SER A 302 15.05 -15.35 -1.43
CA SER A 302 15.98 -15.60 -2.53
C SER A 302 17.17 -14.62 -2.50
N VAL A 303 16.92 -13.34 -2.21
CA VAL A 303 17.95 -12.30 -2.02
C VAL A 303 18.86 -12.63 -0.85
N LYS A 304 18.32 -12.95 0.34
CA LYS A 304 19.10 -13.35 1.53
C LYS A 304 19.98 -14.56 1.25
N ARG A 305 19.46 -15.56 0.54
CA ARG A 305 20.24 -16.73 0.09
C ARG A 305 21.39 -16.33 -0.83
N ARG A 306 21.14 -15.48 -1.85
CA ARG A 306 22.18 -14.99 -2.75
C ARG A 306 23.23 -14.13 -2.04
N LEU A 307 22.82 -13.33 -1.06
CA LEU A 307 23.74 -12.57 -0.21
C LEU A 307 24.65 -13.50 0.60
N ALA A 308 24.09 -14.55 1.20
CA ALA A 308 24.86 -15.54 1.96
C ALA A 308 25.86 -16.31 1.07
N GLU A 309 25.49 -16.63 -0.17
CA GLU A 309 26.37 -17.24 -1.17
C GLU A 309 27.47 -16.29 -1.66
N LEU A 310 27.18 -14.99 -1.73
CA LEU A 310 28.11 -13.96 -2.19
C LEU A 310 29.12 -13.56 -1.11
N LEU A 311 28.74 -13.59 0.17
CA LEU A 311 29.54 -13.09 1.28
C LEU A 311 30.98 -13.65 1.30
N PRO A 312 31.24 -14.96 1.06
CA PRO A 312 32.60 -15.51 1.00
C PRO A 312 33.42 -15.07 -0.22
N ALA A 313 32.76 -14.59 -1.29
CA ALA A 313 33.40 -14.11 -2.51
C ALA A 313 33.70 -12.60 -2.47
N LEU A 314 33.23 -11.89 -1.44
CA LEU A 314 33.56 -10.48 -1.25
C LEU A 314 35.00 -10.33 -0.75
N PRO A 315 35.67 -9.21 -1.05
CA PRO A 315 37.00 -8.95 -0.53
C PRO A 315 37.02 -8.95 1.01
N GLU A 316 38.15 -9.33 1.61
CA GLU A 316 38.31 -9.35 3.07
C GLU A 316 37.91 -8.01 3.70
N GLY A 317 37.17 -8.08 4.82
CA GLY A 317 36.68 -6.93 5.56
C GLY A 317 35.40 -6.28 5.01
N VAL A 318 34.89 -6.71 3.84
CA VAL A 318 33.62 -6.22 3.29
C VAL A 318 32.45 -7.01 3.85
N THR A 319 31.44 -6.31 4.35
CA THR A 319 30.20 -6.88 4.89
C THR A 319 28.97 -6.20 4.28
N LEU A 320 27.87 -6.94 4.19
CA LEU A 320 26.57 -6.46 3.72
C LEU A 320 25.60 -6.50 4.90
N LYS A 321 25.15 -5.33 5.37
CA LYS A 321 24.25 -5.21 6.52
C LYS A 321 22.87 -4.74 6.07
N ALA A 322 21.82 -5.48 6.45
CA ALA A 322 20.44 -5.08 6.23
C ALA A 322 20.09 -3.83 7.05
N VAL A 323 19.40 -2.87 6.44
CA VAL A 323 18.89 -1.66 7.11
C VAL A 323 17.37 -1.52 7.00
N TYR A 324 16.77 -2.17 6.00
CA TYR A 324 15.33 -2.34 5.88
C TYR A 324 15.00 -3.73 5.34
N ASP A 325 14.08 -4.41 6.01
CA ASP A 325 13.64 -5.75 5.64
C ASP A 325 12.13 -5.89 5.81
N ARG A 326 11.41 -6.02 4.70
CA ARG A 326 9.96 -6.16 4.74
C ARG A 326 9.52 -7.55 5.27
N SER A 327 10.38 -8.58 5.25
CA SER A 327 9.97 -9.91 5.75
C SER A 327 9.57 -9.86 7.22
N ASP A 328 10.22 -9.01 8.01
CA ASP A 328 9.96 -8.90 9.45
C ASP A 328 8.55 -8.36 9.75
N LEU A 329 7.99 -7.51 8.88
CA LEU A 329 6.60 -7.08 8.97
C LEU A 329 5.64 -8.20 8.55
N ILE A 330 5.96 -8.90 7.45
CA ILE A 330 5.15 -9.99 6.92
C ILE A 330 5.02 -11.11 7.97
N ASP A 331 6.14 -11.53 8.55
CA ASP A 331 6.17 -12.60 9.55
C ASP A 331 5.41 -12.22 10.83
N ARG A 332 5.60 -10.99 11.35
CA ARG A 332 4.84 -10.49 12.51
C ARG A 332 3.33 -10.40 12.26
N ALA A 333 2.94 -9.93 11.07
CA ALA A 333 1.54 -9.84 10.68
C ALA A 333 0.89 -11.22 10.59
N ILE A 334 1.59 -12.19 9.99
CA ILE A 334 1.13 -13.58 9.88
C ILE A 334 1.08 -14.24 11.26
N GLU A 335 2.07 -14.03 12.12
CA GLU A 335 2.11 -14.58 13.48
C GLU A 335 0.94 -14.04 14.32
N THR A 336 0.73 -12.72 14.29
CA THR A 336 -0.42 -12.07 14.95
C THR A 336 -1.72 -12.73 14.51
N LEU A 337 -1.88 -12.98 13.21
CA LEU A 337 -3.10 -13.52 12.65
C LEU A 337 -3.27 -15.03 12.91
N LYS A 338 -2.18 -15.80 12.88
CA LYS A 338 -2.19 -17.22 13.29
C LYS A 338 -2.60 -17.37 14.75
N HIS A 339 -2.03 -16.54 15.63
CA HIS A 339 -2.36 -16.53 17.05
C HIS A 339 -3.83 -16.17 17.25
N THR A 340 -4.28 -15.08 16.63
CA THR A 340 -5.66 -14.61 16.73
C THR A 340 -6.63 -15.70 16.22
N LEU A 341 -6.43 -16.25 15.01
CA LEU A 341 -7.28 -17.32 14.47
C LEU A 341 -7.33 -18.57 15.37
N LEU A 342 -6.21 -18.91 16.02
CA LEU A 342 -6.15 -20.02 16.97
C LEU A 342 -6.94 -19.70 18.25
N GLU A 343 -6.77 -18.52 18.82
CA GLU A 343 -7.57 -18.05 19.97
C GLU A 343 -9.06 -18.05 19.66
N GLU A 344 -9.46 -17.50 18.51
CA GLU A 344 -10.84 -17.49 18.05
C GLU A 344 -11.40 -18.91 17.94
N SER A 345 -10.66 -19.81 17.28
CA SER A 345 -11.06 -21.21 17.10
C SER A 345 -11.22 -21.92 18.45
N LEU A 346 -10.32 -21.68 19.41
CA LEU A 346 -10.38 -22.25 20.76
C LEU A 346 -11.54 -21.67 21.58
N ILE A 347 -11.77 -20.35 21.52
CA ILE A 347 -12.87 -19.69 22.22
C ILE A 347 -14.21 -20.18 21.67
N VAL A 348 -14.36 -20.22 20.35
CA VAL A 348 -15.58 -20.75 19.70
C VAL A 348 -15.80 -22.21 20.07
N ALA A 349 -14.75 -23.05 20.08
CA ALA A 349 -14.83 -24.43 20.53
C ALA A 349 -15.26 -24.53 22.01
N ALA A 350 -14.71 -23.68 22.88
CA ALA A 350 -15.09 -23.62 24.29
C ALA A 350 -16.55 -23.23 24.49
N VAL A 351 -17.04 -22.22 23.77
CA VAL A 351 -18.45 -21.81 23.77
C VAL A 351 -19.35 -22.98 23.36
N CYS A 352 -19.00 -23.70 22.29
CA CYS A 352 -19.75 -24.88 21.85
C CYS A 352 -19.81 -25.96 22.93
N VAL A 353 -18.70 -26.27 23.61
CA VAL A 353 -18.64 -27.28 24.67
C VAL A 353 -19.49 -26.87 25.87
N VAL A 354 -19.39 -25.62 26.31
CA VAL A 354 -20.11 -25.09 27.49
C VAL A 354 -21.62 -25.12 27.27
N PHE A 355 -22.08 -24.66 26.11
CA PHE A 355 -23.52 -24.60 25.84
C PHE A 355 -24.13 -25.96 25.48
N LEU A 356 -23.41 -26.85 24.77
CA LEU A 356 -23.91 -28.17 24.42
C LEU A 356 -23.80 -29.19 25.57
N PHE A 357 -22.91 -28.94 26.55
CA PHE A 357 -22.63 -29.81 27.70
C PHE A 357 -22.41 -31.30 27.32
N HIS A 358 -21.92 -31.52 26.10
CA HIS A 358 -21.65 -32.83 25.52
C HIS A 358 -20.50 -32.71 24.51
N VAL A 359 -19.28 -33.01 24.95
CA VAL A 359 -18.03 -32.80 24.18
C VAL A 359 -18.08 -33.44 22.79
N ARG A 360 -18.65 -34.65 22.66
CA ARG A 360 -18.74 -35.31 21.34
C ARG A 360 -19.64 -34.56 20.37
N SER A 361 -20.70 -33.92 20.85
CA SER A 361 -21.55 -33.09 19.98
C SER A 361 -20.83 -31.81 19.57
N ALA A 362 -20.07 -31.20 20.49
CA ALA A 362 -19.23 -30.05 20.15
C ALA A 362 -18.15 -30.39 19.10
N LEU A 363 -17.61 -31.62 19.07
CA LEU A 363 -16.66 -32.06 18.04
C LEU A 363 -17.20 -31.92 16.61
N VAL A 364 -18.52 -32.05 16.40
CA VAL A 364 -19.12 -31.85 15.07
C VAL A 364 -18.91 -30.41 14.58
N ALA A 365 -19.17 -29.43 15.45
CA ALA A 365 -18.94 -28.02 15.15
C ALA A 365 -17.43 -27.72 15.02
N ILE A 366 -16.61 -28.24 15.95
CA ILE A 366 -15.15 -28.03 15.97
C ILE A 366 -14.46 -28.58 14.73
N ILE A 367 -14.85 -29.76 14.22
CA ILE A 367 -14.27 -30.35 13.00
C ILE A 367 -14.68 -29.56 11.75
N THR A 368 -15.87 -28.96 11.74
CA THR A 368 -16.37 -28.21 10.59
C THR A 368 -15.58 -26.91 10.38
N LEU A 369 -15.07 -26.29 11.45
CA LEU A 369 -14.28 -25.06 11.39
C LEU A 369 -13.02 -25.16 10.49
N PRO A 370 -12.04 -26.03 10.78
CA PRO A 370 -10.83 -26.13 9.97
C PRO A 370 -11.13 -26.58 8.54
N ILE A 371 -12.13 -27.43 8.33
CA ILE A 371 -12.51 -27.88 6.97
C ILE A 371 -13.09 -26.72 6.16
N GLY A 372 -13.91 -25.86 6.76
CA GLY A 372 -14.42 -24.65 6.11
C GLY A 372 -13.32 -23.66 5.72
N ILE A 373 -12.31 -23.49 6.59
CA ILE A 373 -11.12 -22.67 6.29
C ILE A 373 -10.34 -23.28 5.11
N LEU A 374 -10.06 -24.59 5.16
CA LEU A 374 -9.31 -25.29 4.10
C LEU A 374 -10.07 -25.25 2.76
N ALA A 375 -11.40 -25.34 2.78
CA ALA A 375 -12.24 -25.18 1.60
C ALA A 375 -12.09 -23.77 0.99
N ALA A 376 -11.97 -22.72 1.81
CA ALA A 376 -11.70 -21.37 1.31
C ALA A 376 -10.33 -21.30 0.61
N PHE A 377 -9.26 -21.84 1.22
CA PHE A 377 -7.93 -21.87 0.61
C PHE A 377 -7.88 -22.65 -0.70
N ALA A 378 -8.65 -23.73 -0.82
CA ALA A 378 -8.75 -24.51 -2.06
C ALA A 378 -9.29 -23.65 -3.23
N VAL A 379 -10.13 -22.64 -2.96
CA VAL A 379 -10.70 -21.73 -3.96
C VAL A 379 -9.85 -20.47 -4.15
N MET A 380 -9.20 -19.96 -3.10
CA MET A 380 -8.37 -18.74 -3.17
C MET A 380 -7.21 -18.87 -4.16
N ARG A 381 -6.52 -20.02 -4.15
CA ARG A 381 -5.33 -20.25 -4.97
C ARG A 381 -5.57 -20.15 -6.48
N PRO A 382 -6.56 -20.85 -7.09
CA PRO A 382 -6.82 -20.71 -8.52
C PRO A 382 -7.29 -19.29 -8.92
N LEU A 383 -7.80 -18.50 -7.98
CA LEU A 383 -8.20 -17.10 -8.20
C LEU A 383 -7.05 -16.10 -8.00
N GLY A 384 -5.84 -16.56 -7.66
CA GLY A 384 -4.67 -15.70 -7.45
C GLY A 384 -4.75 -14.84 -6.18
N ILE A 385 -5.60 -15.20 -5.21
CA ILE A 385 -5.76 -14.43 -3.97
C ILE A 385 -4.70 -14.90 -2.96
N GLY A 386 -3.74 -14.01 -2.65
CA GLY A 386 -2.71 -14.26 -1.65
C GLY A 386 -3.22 -14.25 -0.20
N ALA A 387 -2.40 -14.76 0.71
CA ALA A 387 -2.61 -14.75 2.15
C ALA A 387 -1.95 -13.49 2.75
N ASN A 388 -2.77 -12.58 3.25
CA ASN A 388 -2.37 -11.32 3.88
C ASN A 388 -3.34 -10.96 5.00
N ILE A 389 -3.11 -9.86 5.72
CA ILE A 389 -3.95 -9.44 6.85
C ILE A 389 -5.43 -9.36 6.45
N MET A 390 -5.73 -8.82 5.26
CA MET A 390 -7.11 -8.63 4.79
C MET A 390 -7.79 -9.94 4.41
N SER A 391 -7.11 -10.80 3.65
CA SER A 391 -7.69 -12.08 3.22
C SER A 391 -7.85 -13.05 4.38
N LEU A 392 -6.87 -13.17 5.28
CA LEU A 392 -6.98 -13.99 6.48
C LEU A 392 -7.96 -13.37 7.51
N GLY A 393 -8.04 -12.04 7.58
CA GLY A 393 -9.04 -11.34 8.40
C GLY A 393 -10.49 -11.63 7.98
N GLY A 394 -10.75 -11.82 6.68
CA GLY A 394 -12.05 -12.29 6.20
C GLY A 394 -12.42 -13.69 6.69
N ILE A 395 -11.42 -14.57 6.86
CA ILE A 395 -11.61 -15.91 7.45
C ILE A 395 -11.91 -15.79 8.95
N ALA A 396 -11.18 -14.93 9.67
CA ALA A 396 -11.41 -14.66 11.09
C ALA A 396 -12.85 -14.19 11.35
N ILE A 397 -13.32 -13.22 10.56
CA ILE A 397 -14.70 -12.71 10.63
C ILE A 397 -15.73 -13.80 10.30
N ALA A 398 -15.40 -14.74 9.41
CA ALA A 398 -16.30 -15.82 9.03
C ALA A 398 -16.43 -16.92 10.10
N LEU A 399 -15.41 -17.17 10.93
CA LEU A 399 -15.38 -18.27 11.91
C LEU A 399 -16.62 -18.29 12.83
N GLY A 400 -16.96 -17.15 13.43
CA GLY A 400 -18.09 -17.03 14.35
C GLY A 400 -19.45 -17.28 13.69
N ALA A 401 -19.64 -16.85 12.44
CA ALA A 401 -20.88 -17.06 11.70
C ALA A 401 -20.95 -18.45 11.04
N MET A 402 -19.81 -19.04 10.71
CA MET A 402 -19.73 -20.34 10.06
C MET A 402 -20.12 -21.48 11.00
N VAL A 403 -19.70 -21.40 12.27
CA VAL A 403 -20.02 -22.43 13.27
C VAL A 403 -21.51 -22.45 13.62
N ASP A 404 -22.20 -21.33 13.45
CA ASP A 404 -23.59 -21.15 13.85
C ASP A 404 -24.53 -22.19 13.24
N ALA A 405 -24.43 -22.41 11.93
CA ALA A 405 -25.28 -23.41 11.27
C ALA A 405 -25.05 -24.83 11.80
N ALA A 406 -23.80 -25.19 12.14
CA ALA A 406 -23.52 -26.46 12.79
C ALA A 406 -24.12 -26.51 14.20
N ILE A 407 -23.99 -25.43 14.98
CA ILE A 407 -24.55 -25.31 16.34
C ILE A 407 -26.07 -25.46 16.33
N VAL A 408 -26.78 -24.68 15.51
CA VAL A 408 -28.25 -24.70 15.47
C VAL A 408 -28.76 -26.06 15.00
N MET A 409 -28.06 -26.69 14.05
CA MET A 409 -28.35 -28.05 13.60
C MET A 409 -28.21 -29.09 14.72
N ILE A 410 -27.10 -29.05 15.46
CA ILE A 410 -26.81 -29.97 16.58
C ILE A 410 -27.81 -29.76 17.72
N GLU A 411 -28.16 -28.51 18.03
CA GLU A 411 -29.13 -28.18 19.07
C GLU A 411 -30.53 -28.69 18.69
N ASN A 412 -30.95 -28.49 17.44
CA ASN A 412 -32.24 -29.03 16.97
C ASN A 412 -32.26 -30.57 17.05
N ALA A 413 -31.12 -31.20 16.74
CA ALA A 413 -30.94 -32.64 16.85
C ALA A 413 -31.00 -33.13 18.31
N HIS A 414 -30.42 -32.40 19.27
CA HIS A 414 -30.53 -32.71 20.71
C HIS A 414 -31.99 -32.70 21.17
N LYS A 415 -32.78 -31.69 20.78
CA LYS A 415 -34.21 -31.61 21.12
C LYS A 415 -35.02 -32.77 20.55
N HIS A 416 -34.72 -33.21 19.33
CA HIS A 416 -35.38 -34.38 18.74
C HIS A 416 -35.04 -35.68 19.46
N VAL A 417 -33.77 -35.84 19.88
CA VAL A 417 -33.35 -37.04 20.64
C VAL A 417 -33.93 -37.06 22.05
N GLU A 418 -34.12 -35.90 22.69
CA GLU A 418 -34.75 -35.79 24.01
C GLU A 418 -36.23 -36.23 24.00
N ARG A 419 -36.93 -36.08 22.87
CA ARG A 419 -38.34 -36.47 22.69
C ARG A 419 -38.55 -37.96 22.41
N LEU A 420 -37.48 -38.73 22.18
CA LEU A 420 -37.57 -40.16 21.86
C LEU A 420 -37.91 -41.01 23.09
N ALA A 421 -38.76 -42.02 22.91
CA ALA A 421 -38.99 -43.03 23.93
C ALA A 421 -37.74 -43.91 24.15
N PRO A 422 -37.55 -44.49 25.36
CA PRO A 422 -36.41 -45.37 25.63
C PRO A 422 -36.37 -46.56 24.66
N GLY A 423 -35.33 -46.64 23.81
CA GLY A 423 -35.12 -47.73 22.86
C GLY A 423 -35.38 -47.40 21.38
N GLU A 424 -35.91 -46.22 21.06
CA GLU A 424 -36.11 -45.81 19.67
C GLU A 424 -34.80 -45.53 18.91
N PRO A 425 -34.73 -45.86 17.59
CA PRO A 425 -33.55 -45.61 16.78
C PRO A 425 -33.31 -44.10 16.62
N ARG A 426 -32.10 -43.65 16.98
CA ARG A 426 -31.73 -42.22 16.97
C ARG A 426 -31.49 -41.65 15.58
N ALA A 427 -31.03 -42.46 14.62
CA ALA A 427 -30.64 -41.99 13.30
C ALA A 427 -31.80 -41.32 12.52
N PRO A 428 -33.03 -41.88 12.49
CA PRO A 428 -34.19 -41.19 11.92
C PRO A 428 -34.49 -39.83 12.58
N ALA A 429 -34.38 -39.74 13.90
CA ALA A 429 -34.63 -38.50 14.64
C ALA A 429 -33.61 -37.40 14.33
N LEU A 430 -32.32 -37.78 14.22
CA LEU A 430 -31.25 -36.85 13.82
C LEU A 430 -31.45 -36.34 12.38
N LEU A 431 -31.89 -37.19 11.47
CA LEU A 431 -32.17 -36.80 10.09
C LEU A 431 -33.44 -35.96 9.96
N ALA A 432 -34.47 -36.25 10.75
CA ALA A 432 -35.68 -35.43 10.82
C ALA A 432 -35.34 -34.00 11.31
N ALA A 433 -34.54 -33.90 12.38
CA ALA A 433 -34.04 -32.63 12.87
C ALA A 433 -33.27 -31.85 11.80
N ALA A 434 -32.44 -32.54 11.01
CA ALA A 434 -31.67 -31.91 9.95
C ALA A 434 -32.51 -31.43 8.78
N ARG A 435 -33.55 -32.17 8.39
CA ARG A 435 -34.50 -31.77 7.35
C ARG A 435 -35.33 -30.55 7.74
N GLU A 436 -35.65 -30.40 9.02
CA GLU A 436 -36.45 -29.29 9.54
C GLU A 436 -35.71 -27.95 9.43
N VAL A 437 -34.47 -27.87 9.93
CA VAL A 437 -33.73 -26.60 10.01
C VAL A 437 -32.73 -26.39 8.88
N GLY A 438 -32.29 -27.45 8.19
CA GLY A 438 -31.26 -27.40 7.16
C GLY A 438 -31.54 -26.41 6.01
N PRO A 439 -32.75 -26.39 5.41
CA PRO A 439 -33.07 -25.42 4.37
C PRO A 439 -32.95 -23.97 4.85
N SER A 440 -33.54 -23.65 6.00
CA SER A 440 -33.53 -22.29 6.56
C SER A 440 -32.13 -21.82 6.93
N LEU A 441 -31.31 -22.70 7.50
CA LEU A 441 -29.91 -22.39 7.83
C LEU A 441 -29.09 -22.15 6.57
N PHE A 442 -29.22 -23.00 5.54
CA PHE A 442 -28.52 -22.81 4.27
C PHE A 442 -28.88 -21.47 3.61
N PHE A 443 -30.16 -21.12 3.56
CA PHE A 443 -30.60 -19.82 3.02
C PHE A 443 -30.13 -18.64 3.87
N SER A 444 -30.11 -18.77 5.21
CA SER A 444 -29.61 -17.71 6.09
C SER A 444 -28.12 -17.42 5.89
N LEU A 445 -27.29 -18.45 5.70
CA LEU A 445 -25.88 -18.28 5.37
C LEU A 445 -25.69 -17.66 3.98
N LEU A 446 -26.58 -17.97 3.02
CA LEU A 446 -26.57 -17.33 1.70
C LEU A 446 -26.90 -15.83 1.80
N VAL A 447 -27.80 -15.42 2.69
CA VAL A 447 -28.05 -13.99 3.00
C VAL A 447 -26.78 -13.33 3.52
N ILE A 448 -26.04 -13.98 4.42
CA ILE A 448 -24.76 -13.45 4.94
C ILE A 448 -23.72 -13.30 3.81
N VAL A 449 -23.64 -14.25 2.88
CA VAL A 449 -22.76 -14.17 1.71
C VAL A 449 -23.18 -13.02 0.80
N ALA A 450 -24.46 -12.97 0.42
CA ALA A 450 -24.98 -11.97 -0.50
C ALA A 450 -24.93 -10.55 0.06
N SER A 451 -25.05 -10.38 1.38
CA SER A 451 -24.90 -9.07 2.05
C SER A 451 -23.52 -8.43 1.82
N PHE A 452 -22.50 -9.24 1.53
CA PHE A 452 -21.15 -8.77 1.23
C PHE A 452 -20.88 -8.54 -0.25
N LEU A 453 -21.76 -9.00 -1.15
CA LEU A 453 -21.59 -8.84 -2.59
C LEU A 453 -21.36 -7.37 -3.00
N PRO A 454 -22.03 -6.38 -2.39
CA PRO A 454 -21.80 -4.97 -2.73
C PRO A 454 -20.40 -4.44 -2.37
N VAL A 455 -19.65 -5.10 -1.47
CA VAL A 455 -18.25 -4.73 -1.17
C VAL A 455 -17.35 -4.89 -2.40
N PHE A 456 -17.68 -5.82 -3.31
CA PHE A 456 -16.94 -5.98 -4.57
C PHE A 456 -17.09 -4.80 -5.54
N ALA A 457 -18.08 -3.92 -5.31
CA ALA A 457 -18.24 -2.71 -6.10
C ALA A 457 -17.27 -1.59 -5.68
N LEU A 458 -16.50 -1.74 -4.59
CA LEU A 458 -15.43 -0.81 -4.26
C LEU A 458 -14.35 -0.84 -5.34
N GLU A 459 -13.82 0.33 -5.69
CA GLU A 459 -12.85 0.53 -6.78
C GLU A 459 -11.49 0.96 -6.22
N ALA A 460 -10.46 0.99 -7.06
CA ALA A 460 -9.11 1.50 -6.75
C ALA A 460 -8.52 0.92 -5.44
N GLN A 461 -7.94 1.77 -4.60
CA GLN A 461 -7.22 1.37 -3.39
C GLN A 461 -8.15 0.71 -2.36
N GLU A 462 -9.35 1.26 -2.13
CA GLU A 462 -10.34 0.64 -1.25
C GLU A 462 -10.80 -0.73 -1.77
N GLY A 463 -10.97 -0.88 -3.09
CA GLY A 463 -11.29 -2.15 -3.73
C GLY A 463 -10.18 -3.19 -3.53
N ARG A 464 -8.92 -2.85 -3.85
CA ARG A 464 -7.77 -3.77 -3.70
C ARG A 464 -7.56 -4.20 -2.24
N LEU A 465 -7.88 -3.33 -1.28
CA LEU A 465 -7.77 -3.63 0.14
C LEU A 465 -8.88 -4.58 0.64
N PHE A 466 -10.16 -4.33 0.28
CA PHE A 466 -11.30 -5.05 0.86
C PHE A 466 -11.87 -6.18 0.01
N LYS A 467 -11.63 -6.24 -1.31
CA LYS A 467 -12.05 -7.38 -2.16
C LYS A 467 -11.45 -8.70 -1.67
N PRO A 468 -10.15 -8.82 -1.32
CA PRO A 468 -9.60 -10.06 -0.77
C PRO A 468 -10.31 -10.52 0.50
N LEU A 469 -10.62 -9.59 1.41
CA LEU A 469 -11.39 -9.87 2.63
C LEU A 469 -12.80 -10.39 2.30
N ALA A 470 -13.48 -9.74 1.36
CA ALA A 470 -14.82 -10.14 0.94
C ALA A 470 -14.82 -11.52 0.28
N TYR A 471 -13.82 -11.83 -0.55
CA TYR A 471 -13.65 -13.15 -1.18
C TYR A 471 -13.47 -14.25 -0.15
N THR A 472 -12.50 -14.12 0.76
CA THR A 472 -12.20 -15.18 1.73
C THR A 472 -13.33 -15.41 2.70
N LYS A 473 -13.98 -14.35 3.19
CA LYS A 473 -15.19 -14.46 4.00
C LYS A 473 -16.28 -15.21 3.23
N THR A 474 -16.51 -14.83 1.97
CA THR A 474 -17.53 -15.46 1.12
C THR A 474 -17.24 -16.94 0.89
N PHE A 475 -16.00 -17.32 0.57
CA PHE A 475 -15.63 -18.71 0.33
C PHE A 475 -15.67 -19.55 1.62
N ALA A 476 -15.24 -18.99 2.75
CA ALA A 476 -15.36 -19.65 4.04
C ALA A 476 -16.83 -19.90 4.41
N MET A 477 -17.70 -18.90 4.27
CA MET A 477 -19.13 -19.02 4.54
C MET A 477 -19.84 -19.96 3.55
N ALA A 478 -19.50 -19.92 2.26
CA ALA A 478 -20.04 -20.83 1.26
C ALA A 478 -19.60 -22.28 1.53
N GLY A 479 -18.33 -22.49 1.89
CA GLY A 479 -17.82 -23.78 2.34
C GLY A 479 -18.57 -24.28 3.57
N GLY A 480 -18.72 -23.42 4.59
CA GLY A 480 -19.52 -23.71 5.79
C GLY A 480 -20.97 -24.07 5.49
N ALA A 481 -21.62 -23.33 4.60
CA ALA A 481 -22.99 -23.60 4.18
C ALA A 481 -23.12 -24.96 3.49
N LEU A 482 -22.22 -25.29 2.58
CA LEU A 482 -22.19 -26.61 1.94
C LEU A 482 -21.93 -27.73 2.94
N LEU A 483 -20.97 -27.55 3.86
CA LEU A 483 -20.66 -28.52 4.91
C LEU A 483 -21.82 -28.71 5.89
N SER A 484 -22.61 -27.66 6.18
CA SER A 484 -23.75 -27.71 7.09
C SER A 484 -24.88 -28.63 6.62
N VAL A 485 -25.04 -28.81 5.31
CA VAL A 485 -26.08 -29.67 4.71
C VAL A 485 -25.54 -31.01 4.20
N THR A 486 -24.22 -31.20 4.21
CA THR A 486 -23.55 -32.42 3.73
C THR A 486 -22.82 -33.16 4.85
N LEU A 487 -21.71 -32.59 5.35
CA LEU A 487 -20.84 -33.19 6.35
C LEU A 487 -21.47 -33.20 7.74
N VAL A 488 -22.07 -32.10 8.19
CA VAL A 488 -22.62 -31.97 9.55
C VAL A 488 -23.67 -33.06 9.83
N PRO A 489 -24.67 -33.34 8.96
CA PRO A 489 -25.60 -34.45 9.16
C PRO A 489 -24.93 -35.81 9.31
N VAL A 490 -23.87 -36.06 8.52
CA VAL A 490 -23.11 -37.31 8.58
C VAL A 490 -22.32 -37.42 9.90
N LEU A 491 -21.62 -36.36 10.30
CA LEU A 491 -20.88 -36.30 11.56
C LEU A 491 -21.80 -36.44 12.78
N MET A 492 -23.02 -35.90 12.72
CA MET A 492 -24.01 -36.09 13.79
C MET A 492 -24.32 -37.57 14.04
N LEU A 493 -24.44 -38.40 12.99
CA LEU A 493 -24.68 -39.84 13.13
C LEU A 493 -23.52 -40.60 13.78
N PHE A 494 -22.29 -40.08 13.68
CA PHE A 494 -21.11 -40.66 14.30
C PHE A 494 -20.90 -40.19 15.74
N PHE A 495 -21.04 -38.88 15.99
CA PHE A 495 -20.62 -38.25 17.23
C PHE A 495 -21.75 -37.97 18.24
N VAL A 496 -23.00 -37.85 17.80
CA VAL A 496 -24.17 -37.64 18.70
C VAL A 496 -24.61 -39.00 19.27
N ARG A 497 -23.79 -39.57 20.15
CA ARG A 497 -23.98 -40.86 20.83
C ARG A 497 -23.76 -40.73 22.34
N GLY A 498 -24.52 -41.50 23.14
CA GLY A 498 -24.41 -41.49 24.60
C GLY A 498 -25.62 -40.85 25.30
N ARG A 499 -25.48 -40.51 26.60
CA ARG A 499 -26.52 -39.82 27.38
C ARG A 499 -26.45 -38.31 27.10
N ILE A 500 -27.45 -37.77 26.41
CA ILE A 500 -27.61 -36.33 26.20
C ILE A 500 -28.34 -35.78 27.42
N VAL A 501 -27.80 -34.73 28.04
CA VAL A 501 -28.39 -34.13 29.23
C VAL A 501 -29.56 -33.23 28.80
N PRO A 502 -30.77 -33.41 29.38
CA PRO A 502 -31.94 -32.56 29.13
C PRO A 502 -31.64 -31.06 29.30
N GLU A 503 -32.24 -30.22 28.46
CA GLU A 503 -31.99 -28.76 28.43
C GLU A 503 -32.14 -28.10 29.81
N ALA A 504 -33.15 -28.51 30.58
CA ALA A 504 -33.47 -27.97 31.90
C ALA A 504 -32.40 -28.24 32.98
N ARG A 505 -31.46 -29.17 32.73
CA ARG A 505 -30.40 -29.53 33.69
C ARG A 505 -29.08 -28.80 33.44
N ASN A 506 -28.91 -28.10 32.32
CA ASN A 506 -27.73 -27.24 32.13
C ASN A 506 -27.87 -25.97 32.99
N PRO A 507 -26.95 -25.72 33.94
CA PRO A 507 -27.05 -24.60 34.87
C PRO A 507 -27.05 -23.23 34.16
N LEU A 508 -26.29 -23.08 33.07
CA LEU A 508 -26.20 -21.84 32.30
C LEU A 508 -27.53 -21.55 31.60
N ASN A 509 -28.11 -22.55 30.94
CA ASN A 509 -29.39 -22.38 30.24
C ASN A 509 -30.53 -22.10 31.21
N ARG A 510 -30.54 -22.77 32.37
CA ARG A 510 -31.53 -22.52 33.41
C ARG A 510 -31.46 -21.08 33.92
N ALA A 511 -30.25 -20.56 34.14
CA ALA A 511 -30.05 -19.17 34.54
C ALA A 511 -30.49 -18.18 33.44
N LEU A 512 -30.12 -18.42 32.17
CA LEU A 512 -30.51 -17.58 31.03
C LEU A 512 -32.04 -17.56 30.84
N ILE A 513 -32.69 -18.72 30.90
CA ILE A 513 -34.16 -18.82 30.80
C ILE A 513 -34.83 -18.14 31.99
N ALA A 514 -34.32 -18.34 33.21
CA ALA A 514 -34.85 -17.69 34.41
C ALA A 514 -34.73 -16.16 34.36
N ALA A 515 -33.65 -15.63 33.77
CA ALA A 515 -33.44 -14.19 33.57
C ALA A 515 -34.31 -13.64 32.42
N TYR A 516 -34.49 -14.38 31.34
CA TYR A 516 -35.23 -13.94 30.17
C TYR A 516 -36.76 -13.98 30.34
N ARG A 517 -37.29 -15.01 31.01
CA ARG A 517 -38.74 -15.19 31.23
C ARG A 517 -39.45 -13.98 31.86
N PRO A 518 -38.93 -13.31 32.91
CA PRO A 518 -39.55 -12.09 33.45
C PRO A 518 -39.45 -10.91 32.47
N LEU A 519 -38.38 -10.82 31.69
CA LEU A 519 -38.20 -9.75 30.70
C LEU A 519 -39.21 -9.87 29.57
N ILE A 520 -39.35 -11.05 28.96
CA ILE A 520 -40.29 -11.26 27.84
C ILE A 520 -41.75 -11.12 28.29
N THR A 521 -42.09 -11.53 29.52
CA THR A 521 -43.44 -11.32 30.06
C THR A 521 -43.76 -9.84 30.28
N LEU A 522 -42.79 -9.04 30.74
CA LEU A 522 -42.93 -7.58 30.84
C LEU A 522 -43.10 -6.93 29.45
N VAL A 523 -42.29 -7.34 28.48
CA VAL A 523 -42.37 -6.86 27.10
C VAL A 523 -43.72 -7.17 26.46
N LEU A 524 -44.27 -8.39 26.64
CA LEU A 524 -45.58 -8.77 26.10
C LEU A 524 -46.76 -8.11 26.82
N ARG A 525 -46.55 -7.63 28.05
CA ARG A 525 -47.54 -6.78 28.73
C ARG A 525 -47.62 -5.43 28.04
N TRP A 526 -46.49 -4.77 27.78
CA TRP A 526 -46.42 -3.38 27.29
C TRP A 526 -45.68 -3.26 25.93
N PRO A 527 -46.12 -3.96 24.86
CA PRO A 527 -45.35 -4.09 23.62
C PRO A 527 -45.13 -2.74 22.90
N LYS A 528 -46.09 -1.80 23.01
CA LYS A 528 -45.94 -0.45 22.43
C LYS A 528 -44.82 0.35 23.09
N MET A 529 -44.63 0.21 24.40
CA MET A 529 -43.58 0.91 25.14
C MET A 529 -42.20 0.36 24.79
N THR A 530 -42.08 -0.96 24.58
CA THR A 530 -40.83 -1.59 24.13
C THR A 530 -40.42 -1.09 22.73
N VAL A 531 -41.38 -0.98 21.81
CA VAL A 531 -41.12 -0.42 20.47
C VAL A 531 -40.74 1.07 20.56
N LEU A 532 -41.43 1.85 21.38
CA LEU A 532 -41.10 3.27 21.60
C LEU A 532 -39.68 3.43 22.17
N ALA A 533 -39.30 2.62 23.17
CA ALA A 533 -37.95 2.63 23.72
C ALA A 533 -36.88 2.28 22.67
N ALA A 534 -37.16 1.32 21.78
CA ALA A 534 -36.26 0.97 20.69
C ALA A 534 -36.09 2.11 19.68
N VAL A 535 -37.18 2.82 19.35
CA VAL A 535 -37.14 4.02 18.49
C VAL A 535 -36.36 5.16 19.16
N LEU A 536 -36.54 5.37 20.47
CA LEU A 536 -35.78 6.37 21.22
C LEU A 536 -34.29 6.04 21.28
N ALA A 537 -33.91 4.77 21.45
CA ALA A 537 -32.52 4.34 21.41
C ALA A 537 -31.89 4.57 20.02
N LEU A 538 -32.65 4.31 18.95
CA LEU A 538 -32.23 4.62 17.59
C LEU A 538 -32.04 6.14 17.40
N ALA A 539 -32.98 6.96 17.87
CA ALA A 539 -32.86 8.42 17.82
C ALA A 539 -31.66 8.94 18.63
N ALA A 540 -31.41 8.38 19.81
CA ALA A 540 -30.26 8.74 20.65
C ALA A 540 -28.91 8.44 19.98
N THR A 541 -28.88 7.48 19.04
CA THR A 541 -27.67 7.15 18.25
C THR A 541 -27.26 8.26 17.28
N ALA A 542 -28.15 9.22 16.98
CA ALA A 542 -27.76 10.39 16.20
C ALA A 542 -26.66 11.22 16.92
N TRP A 543 -26.62 11.21 18.25
CA TRP A 543 -25.61 11.93 19.04
C TRP A 543 -24.18 11.39 18.85
N PRO A 544 -23.87 10.10 19.11
CA PRO A 544 -22.52 9.59 18.87
C PRO A 544 -22.13 9.72 17.40
N VAL A 545 -23.03 9.43 16.46
CA VAL A 545 -22.77 9.55 15.00
C VAL A 545 -22.37 10.98 14.62
N SER A 546 -22.99 12.01 15.21
CA SER A 546 -22.63 13.41 14.96
C SER A 546 -21.25 13.83 15.50
N ARG A 547 -20.67 13.03 16.40
CA ARG A 547 -19.37 13.29 17.05
C ARG A 547 -18.22 12.48 16.44
N LEU A 548 -18.51 11.47 15.62
CA LEU A 548 -17.49 10.65 14.97
C LEU A 548 -16.80 11.43 13.85
N GLY A 549 -15.47 11.39 13.80
CA GLY A 549 -14.69 11.91 12.69
C GLY A 549 -14.73 11.01 11.46
N SER A 550 -14.11 11.47 10.37
CA SER A 550 -13.94 10.72 9.13
C SER A 550 -12.47 10.54 8.72
N GLU A 551 -12.08 9.31 8.41
CA GLU A 551 -10.75 8.95 7.92
C GLU A 551 -10.87 7.93 6.78
N PHE A 552 -9.88 7.85 5.89
CA PHE A 552 -9.92 6.85 4.81
C PHE A 552 -9.72 5.43 5.38
N MET A 553 -8.61 5.22 6.08
CA MET A 553 -8.26 3.96 6.75
C MET A 553 -7.37 4.26 7.98
N PRO A 554 -7.39 3.42 9.03
CA PRO A 554 -6.43 3.54 10.12
C PRO A 554 -5.03 3.22 9.63
N ASP A 555 -4.03 3.84 10.23
CA ASP A 555 -2.63 3.60 9.90
C ASP A 555 -2.18 2.22 10.42
N LEU A 556 -1.61 1.42 9.51
CA LEU A 556 -0.98 0.14 9.85
C LEU A 556 0.39 0.40 10.48
N ASN A 557 0.68 -0.15 11.65
CA ASN A 557 2.02 -0.07 12.22
C ASN A 557 3.00 -1.04 11.52
N GLU A 558 3.88 -0.49 10.68
CA GLU A 558 4.89 -1.26 9.95
C GLU A 558 6.08 -1.70 10.84
N GLY A 559 6.27 -1.10 12.02
CA GLY A 559 7.47 -1.28 12.87
C GLY A 559 8.71 -0.51 12.38
N THR A 560 8.59 0.15 11.24
CA THR A 560 9.61 1.04 10.66
C THR A 560 8.92 2.34 10.28
N LEU A 561 9.58 3.46 10.57
CA LEU A 561 9.12 4.79 10.19
C LEU A 561 9.91 5.32 9.00
N LEU A 562 9.29 6.20 8.24
CA LEU A 562 9.92 6.97 7.17
C LEU A 562 9.82 8.45 7.51
N PHE A 563 10.99 9.06 7.75
CA PHE A 563 11.12 10.50 8.00
C PHE A 563 11.48 11.20 6.68
N MET A 564 10.63 12.12 6.21
CA MET A 564 10.80 12.78 4.91
C MET A 564 10.84 14.31 5.02
N PRO A 565 11.88 14.89 5.65
CA PRO A 565 12.00 16.32 5.74
C PRO A 565 12.24 16.94 4.36
N ALA A 566 11.73 18.16 4.17
CA ALA A 566 12.04 18.99 3.01
C ALA A 566 12.60 20.34 3.46
N THR A 567 13.62 20.82 2.76
CA THR A 567 14.16 22.17 2.92
C THR A 567 13.91 23.01 1.66
N LEU A 568 14.31 24.27 1.71
CA LEU A 568 14.25 25.16 0.55
C LEU A 568 15.17 24.65 -0.58
N PRO A 569 14.77 24.83 -1.84
CA PRO A 569 15.62 24.49 -2.98
C PRO A 569 16.96 25.26 -2.95
N GLY A 570 17.98 24.69 -3.60
CA GLY A 570 19.29 25.32 -3.72
C GLY A 570 20.33 24.89 -2.66
N ILE A 571 20.00 23.91 -1.81
CA ILE A 571 20.98 23.29 -0.91
C ILE A 571 22.08 22.59 -1.73
N SER A 572 23.34 22.77 -1.33
CA SER A 572 24.47 22.06 -1.95
C SER A 572 24.51 20.61 -1.49
N VAL A 573 25.06 19.71 -2.32
CA VAL A 573 25.29 18.30 -1.96
C VAL A 573 26.03 18.16 -0.63
N THR A 574 27.06 18.99 -0.40
CA THR A 574 27.84 18.98 0.85
C THR A 574 26.99 19.37 2.06
N LYS A 575 26.13 20.40 1.93
CA LYS A 575 25.28 20.81 3.05
C LYS A 575 24.12 19.85 3.28
N ALA A 576 23.61 19.21 2.22
CA ALA A 576 22.62 18.15 2.31
C ALA A 576 23.18 16.93 3.06
N ALA A 577 24.44 16.53 2.78
CA ALA A 577 25.11 15.45 3.52
C ALA A 577 25.24 15.77 5.03
N ASP A 578 25.68 16.99 5.35
CA ASP A 578 25.82 17.47 6.74
C ASP A 578 24.48 17.53 7.48
N LEU A 579 23.43 18.02 6.80
CA LEU A 579 22.08 18.04 7.34
C LEU A 579 21.55 16.63 7.60
N LEU A 580 21.69 15.73 6.62
CA LEU A 580 21.28 14.33 6.72
C LEU A 580 21.98 13.63 7.89
N GLN A 581 23.30 13.76 7.99
CA GLN A 581 24.07 13.15 9.08
C GLN A 581 23.66 13.71 10.46
N THR A 582 23.37 15.01 10.54
CA THR A 582 22.90 15.63 11.78
C THR A 582 21.54 15.08 12.19
N GLN A 583 20.60 14.99 11.25
CA GLN A 583 19.27 14.41 11.47
C GLN A 583 19.38 12.94 11.91
N ASP A 584 20.18 12.15 11.22
CA ASP A 584 20.33 10.73 11.49
C ASP A 584 20.99 10.48 12.86
N ARG A 585 21.94 11.33 13.27
CA ARG A 585 22.54 11.29 14.61
C ARG A 585 21.51 11.59 15.71
N ILE A 586 20.63 12.56 15.49
CA ILE A 586 19.56 12.91 16.44
C ILE A 586 18.59 11.73 16.55
N LEU A 587 18.13 11.18 15.42
CA LEU A 587 17.25 10.00 15.38
C LEU A 587 17.89 8.81 16.10
N LYS A 588 19.17 8.56 15.86
CA LYS A 588 19.89 7.42 16.44
C LYS A 588 20.12 7.55 17.95
N SER A 589 19.99 8.76 18.51
CA SER A 589 20.11 8.99 19.95
C SER A 589 18.96 8.41 20.77
N PHE A 590 17.81 8.14 20.15
CA PHE A 590 16.64 7.56 20.81
C PHE A 590 16.84 6.07 21.10
N PRO A 591 16.65 5.60 22.35
CA PRO A 591 16.86 4.20 22.72
C PRO A 591 16.00 3.21 21.95
N GLU A 592 14.79 3.62 21.52
CA GLU A 592 13.86 2.80 20.74
C GLU A 592 14.33 2.56 19.29
N VAL A 593 15.29 3.33 18.78
CA VAL A 593 15.74 3.28 17.38
C VAL A 593 16.87 2.25 17.19
N ALA A 594 16.60 1.20 16.43
CA ALA A 594 17.54 0.11 16.14
C ALA A 594 18.56 0.49 15.06
N SER A 595 18.14 1.17 13.99
CA SER A 595 19.03 1.71 12.96
C SER A 595 18.40 2.89 12.22
N VAL A 596 19.24 3.78 11.71
CA VAL A 596 18.83 4.91 10.88
C VAL A 596 19.59 4.85 9.56
N TYR A 597 18.87 4.80 8.45
CA TYR A 597 19.46 4.84 7.11
C TYR A 597 18.88 6.01 6.34
N GLY A 598 19.65 7.09 6.30
CA GLY A 598 19.30 8.32 5.62
C GLY A 598 19.62 8.27 4.14
N LYS A 599 18.72 8.82 3.33
CA LYS A 599 18.96 9.17 1.94
C LYS A 599 18.67 10.66 1.73
N ALA A 600 19.56 11.38 1.05
CA ALA A 600 19.25 12.68 0.46
C ALA A 600 19.38 12.60 -1.06
N GLY A 601 18.44 13.18 -1.80
CA GLY A 601 18.36 12.98 -3.25
C GLY A 601 17.87 11.58 -3.64
N ARG A 602 18.28 11.13 -4.82
CA ARG A 602 17.76 9.90 -5.46
C ARG A 602 18.77 8.75 -5.47
N ALA A 603 18.26 7.54 -5.40
CA ALA A 603 18.97 6.33 -5.82
C ALA A 603 19.09 6.26 -7.36
N ALA A 604 20.00 5.42 -7.86
CA ALA A 604 20.18 5.17 -9.28
C ALA A 604 19.06 4.26 -9.85
N SER A 605 17.81 4.73 -9.83
CA SER A 605 16.62 4.06 -10.37
C SER A 605 15.55 5.06 -10.79
N ALA A 606 14.79 4.71 -11.83
CA ALA A 606 13.63 5.48 -12.28
C ALA A 606 12.48 5.53 -11.23
N THR A 607 12.50 4.64 -10.24
CA THR A 607 11.50 4.60 -9.16
C THR A 607 11.70 5.70 -8.10
N ASP A 608 12.78 6.48 -8.19
CA ASP A 608 13.14 7.50 -7.21
C ASP A 608 13.42 8.88 -7.85
N PRO A 609 12.42 9.77 -7.92
CA PRO A 609 12.59 11.12 -8.47
C PRO A 609 13.04 12.15 -7.43
N ALA A 610 13.50 11.73 -6.25
CA ALA A 610 13.81 12.60 -5.13
C ALA A 610 14.89 13.67 -5.46
N PRO A 611 14.62 14.97 -5.23
CA PRO A 611 15.62 16.02 -5.36
C PRO A 611 16.52 16.10 -4.11
N LEU A 612 17.64 16.82 -4.18
CA LEU A 612 18.66 16.87 -3.11
C LEU A 612 18.19 17.58 -1.84
N GLU A 613 17.26 18.53 -1.97
CA GLU A 613 16.61 19.23 -0.85
C GLU A 613 15.59 18.37 -0.09
N MET A 614 15.35 17.14 -0.55
CA MET A 614 14.50 16.18 0.12
C MET A 614 15.33 15.01 0.65
N SER A 615 15.13 14.70 1.92
CA SER A 615 15.66 13.48 2.52
C SER A 615 14.55 12.45 2.72
N GLU A 616 14.90 11.18 2.67
CA GLU A 616 14.06 10.04 3.05
C GLU A 616 14.89 9.15 3.95
N THR A 617 14.63 9.21 5.26
CA THR A 617 15.35 8.42 6.25
C THR A 617 14.48 7.28 6.73
N VAL A 618 14.96 6.05 6.55
CA VAL A 618 14.33 4.84 7.09
C VAL A 618 14.79 4.65 8.53
N VAL A 619 13.83 4.71 9.46
CA VAL A 619 14.07 4.57 10.90
C VAL A 619 13.48 3.25 11.36
N THR A 620 14.35 2.26 11.56
CA THR A 620 13.95 0.92 12.02
C THR A 620 13.91 0.92 13.54
N LEU A 621 12.76 0.57 14.12
CA LEU A 621 12.54 0.56 15.57
C LEU A 621 12.89 -0.81 16.17
N LYS A 622 13.28 -0.81 17.44
CA LYS A 622 13.40 -2.02 18.24
C LYS A 622 12.01 -2.64 18.49
N PRO A 623 11.94 -3.93 18.83
CA PRO A 623 10.70 -4.53 19.30
C PRO A 623 10.06 -3.71 20.43
N GLN A 624 8.73 -3.57 20.38
CA GLN A 624 8.00 -2.71 21.32
C GLN A 624 8.18 -3.11 22.80
N ALA A 625 8.51 -4.38 23.06
CA ALA A 625 8.82 -4.88 24.41
C ALA A 625 10.06 -4.22 25.03
N ASP A 626 10.99 -3.71 24.20
CA ASP A 626 12.24 -3.07 24.64
C ASP A 626 12.09 -1.54 24.81
N TRP A 627 10.88 -1.00 24.65
CA TRP A 627 10.63 0.44 24.73
C TRP A 627 10.49 0.91 26.18
N ARG A 628 10.68 2.22 26.38
CA ARG A 628 10.36 2.87 27.65
C ARG A 628 8.91 2.56 28.08
N PRO A 629 8.65 2.23 29.36
CA PRO A 629 7.29 1.94 29.83
C PRO A 629 6.30 3.07 29.55
N GLY A 630 5.12 2.72 29.03
CA GLY A 630 4.05 3.68 28.72
C GLY A 630 4.23 4.47 27.41
N LEU A 631 5.32 4.26 26.68
CA LEU A 631 5.56 4.94 25.41
C LEU A 631 4.77 4.30 24.27
N THR A 632 3.97 5.12 23.58
CA THR A 632 3.27 4.74 22.34
C THR A 632 4.05 5.19 21.12
N LEU A 633 3.79 4.59 19.96
CA LEU A 633 4.41 4.99 18.69
C LEU A 633 4.19 6.49 18.40
N ASP A 634 2.95 6.99 18.55
CA ASP A 634 2.65 8.42 18.37
C ASP A 634 3.40 9.30 19.36
N GLY A 635 3.58 8.82 20.60
CA GLY A 635 4.42 9.48 21.61
C GLY A 635 5.88 9.60 21.16
N LEU A 636 6.46 8.51 20.67
CA LEU A 636 7.83 8.47 20.16
C LEU A 636 8.00 9.38 18.94
N VAL A 637 7.07 9.35 17.98
CA VAL A 637 7.10 10.23 16.80
C VAL A 637 7.07 11.70 17.22
N ARG A 638 6.24 12.07 18.21
CA ARG A 638 6.22 13.46 18.73
C ARG A 638 7.54 13.86 19.40
N GLU A 639 8.14 12.98 20.19
CA GLU A 639 9.45 13.26 20.81
C GLU A 639 10.54 13.44 19.76
N MET A 640 10.57 12.58 18.73
CA MET A 640 11.53 12.70 17.63
C MET A 640 11.27 13.94 16.78
N ASP A 641 10.01 14.24 16.45
CA ASP A 641 9.66 15.42 15.67
C ASP A 641 10.07 16.71 16.38
N GLN A 642 9.87 16.79 17.69
CA GLN A 642 10.29 17.93 18.51
C GLN A 642 11.81 18.08 18.53
N ALA A 643 12.57 16.98 18.61
CA ALA A 643 14.03 17.00 18.57
C ALA A 643 14.59 17.37 17.19
N LEU A 644 13.80 17.19 16.13
CA LEU A 644 14.16 17.45 14.74
C LEU A 644 13.63 18.78 14.19
N GLN A 645 13.17 19.69 15.06
CA GLN A 645 12.76 21.04 14.65
C GLN A 645 14.00 21.89 14.29
N LEU A 646 14.51 21.69 13.08
CA LEU A 646 15.66 22.42 12.54
C LEU A 646 15.21 23.65 11.74
N PRO A 647 15.92 24.80 11.85
CA PRO A 647 15.59 25.99 11.08
C PRO A 647 15.59 25.73 9.56
N GLY A 648 14.51 26.15 8.89
CA GLY A 648 14.38 26.01 7.43
C GLY A 648 14.04 24.60 6.95
N VAL A 649 13.76 23.66 7.84
CA VAL A 649 13.36 22.28 7.51
C VAL A 649 11.91 22.05 7.93
N SER A 650 11.10 21.51 7.02
CA SER A 650 9.74 21.05 7.31
C SER A 650 9.72 19.54 7.44
N ASN A 651 9.39 19.07 8.64
CA ASN A 651 9.29 17.64 8.94
C ASN A 651 8.00 17.04 8.39
N ALA A 652 8.09 15.76 8.00
CA ALA A 652 6.94 14.92 7.66
C ALA A 652 7.25 13.47 8.06
N TRP A 653 6.30 12.84 8.72
CA TRP A 653 6.43 11.48 9.25
C TRP A 653 5.40 10.56 8.63
N THR A 654 5.82 9.35 8.27
CA THR A 654 4.95 8.32 7.72
C THR A 654 5.63 6.96 7.88
N MET A 655 5.18 5.96 7.13
CA MET A 655 5.76 4.63 7.09
C MET A 655 6.10 4.23 5.64
N PRO A 656 7.11 3.37 5.41
CA PRO A 656 7.62 3.08 4.08
C PRO A 656 6.56 2.61 3.07
N ILE A 657 5.73 1.62 3.41
CA ILE A 657 4.73 1.08 2.47
C ILE A 657 3.62 2.11 2.25
N LYS A 658 3.09 2.72 3.32
CA LYS A 658 2.07 3.78 3.23
C LYS A 658 2.51 4.93 2.33
N ALA A 659 3.68 5.49 2.56
CA ALA A 659 4.19 6.64 1.81
C ALA A 659 4.30 6.35 0.31
N ARG A 660 4.82 5.17 -0.03
CA ARG A 660 5.01 4.77 -1.44
C ARG A 660 3.68 4.54 -2.14
N ILE A 661 2.67 4.00 -1.46
CA ILE A 661 1.31 3.85 -2.01
C ILE A 661 0.66 5.22 -2.22
N ASP A 662 0.75 6.13 -1.24
CA ASP A 662 0.14 7.47 -1.32
C ASP A 662 0.76 8.31 -2.45
N MET A 663 2.10 8.28 -2.56
CA MET A 663 2.85 8.95 -3.63
C MET A 663 2.56 8.36 -5.02
N LEU A 664 2.52 7.03 -5.13
CA LEU A 664 2.20 6.36 -6.39
C LEU A 664 0.81 6.77 -6.88
N SER A 665 -0.16 6.77 -5.96
CA SER A 665 -1.56 6.83 -6.34
C SER A 665 -2.05 8.28 -6.51
N THR A 666 -1.67 9.22 -5.62
CA THR A 666 -2.07 10.64 -5.73
C THR A 666 -0.95 11.61 -6.16
N GLY A 667 0.32 11.21 -6.03
CA GLY A 667 1.48 12.10 -6.16
C GLY A 667 1.78 12.92 -4.89
N ILE A 668 0.89 12.89 -3.89
CA ILE A 668 1.05 13.58 -2.61
C ILE A 668 1.57 12.60 -1.57
N ARG A 669 2.58 13.03 -0.80
CA ARG A 669 3.24 12.21 0.24
C ARG A 669 2.65 12.38 1.65
N THR A 670 1.83 13.41 1.85
CA THR A 670 1.13 13.70 3.11
C THR A 670 -0.34 13.26 3.03
N PRO A 671 -1.03 13.03 4.17
CA PRO A 671 -2.43 12.63 4.17
C PRO A 671 -3.36 13.60 3.42
N VAL A 672 -3.07 14.89 3.49
CA VAL A 672 -3.76 15.95 2.75
C VAL A 672 -2.77 16.68 1.86
N GLY A 673 -3.17 16.96 0.62
CA GLY A 673 -2.44 17.84 -0.27
C GLY A 673 -3.37 18.75 -1.04
N VAL A 674 -2.85 19.90 -1.46
CA VAL A 674 -3.54 20.82 -2.36
C VAL A 674 -2.73 20.95 -3.64
N LYS A 675 -3.38 20.71 -4.78
CA LYS A 675 -2.81 20.88 -6.11
C LYS A 675 -3.33 22.17 -6.71
N VAL A 676 -2.44 23.05 -7.15
CA VAL A 676 -2.79 24.29 -7.85
C VAL A 676 -2.28 24.18 -9.27
N PHE A 677 -3.17 24.26 -10.25
CA PHE A 677 -2.86 24.15 -11.67
C PHE A 677 -2.94 25.53 -12.33
N GLY A 678 -2.10 25.77 -13.33
CA GLY A 678 -2.09 27.02 -14.09
C GLY A 678 -0.94 27.08 -15.10
N PRO A 679 -0.91 28.10 -15.97
CA PRO A 679 0.08 28.21 -17.05
C PRO A 679 1.40 28.90 -16.66
N ASP A 680 1.45 29.62 -15.53
CA ASP A 680 2.63 30.42 -15.13
C ASP A 680 3.12 30.02 -13.73
N LEU A 681 4.42 29.70 -13.63
CA LEU A 681 5.09 29.23 -12.41
C LEU A 681 5.14 30.28 -11.29
N ALA A 682 5.33 31.56 -11.62
CA ALA A 682 5.43 32.63 -10.63
C ALA A 682 4.07 32.91 -9.98
N VAL A 683 2.99 32.87 -10.78
CA VAL A 683 1.63 32.97 -10.24
C VAL A 683 1.28 31.71 -9.43
N LEU A 684 1.68 30.52 -9.88
CA LEU A 684 1.49 29.29 -9.12
C LEU A 684 2.18 29.36 -7.76
N GLU A 685 3.43 29.83 -7.69
CA GLU A 685 4.17 29.98 -6.44
C GLU A 685 3.46 30.94 -5.48
N ARG A 686 2.99 32.09 -5.97
CA ARG A 686 2.22 33.04 -5.15
C ARG A 686 0.95 32.38 -4.60
N LEU A 687 0.23 31.61 -5.41
CA LEU A 687 -1.00 30.94 -5.00
C LEU A 687 -0.73 29.81 -4.01
N THR A 688 0.28 28.96 -4.23
CA THR A 688 0.62 27.86 -3.32
C THR A 688 1.11 28.38 -1.98
N THR A 689 1.92 29.45 -1.93
CA THR A 689 2.33 30.10 -0.68
C THR A 689 1.14 30.76 0.05
N ALA A 690 0.18 31.34 -0.67
CA ALA A 690 -1.04 31.86 -0.07
C ALA A 690 -1.91 30.74 0.54
N VAL A 691 -2.00 29.58 -0.14
CA VAL A 691 -2.64 28.38 0.38
C VAL A 691 -1.91 27.85 1.61
N GLU A 692 -0.57 27.75 1.59
CA GLU A 692 0.26 27.36 2.75
C GLU A 692 -0.07 28.22 3.97
N THR A 693 -0.09 29.55 3.79
CA THR A 693 -0.39 30.52 4.86
C THR A 693 -1.82 30.39 5.38
N ALA A 694 -2.78 30.16 4.48
CA ALA A 694 -4.19 29.98 4.85
C ALA A 694 -4.40 28.72 5.69
N VAL A 695 -3.76 27.60 5.30
CA VAL A 695 -3.91 26.29 5.93
C VAL A 695 -3.11 26.17 7.23
N ARG A 696 -1.96 26.85 7.36
CA ARG A 696 -1.18 26.88 8.62
C ARG A 696 -1.97 27.43 9.80
N GLY A 697 -2.95 28.33 9.56
CA GLY A 697 -3.83 28.87 10.60
C GLY A 697 -5.02 27.97 11.00
N VAL A 698 -5.19 26.82 10.35
CA VAL A 698 -6.29 25.88 10.64
C VAL A 698 -5.91 25.01 11.84
N PRO A 699 -6.77 24.89 12.87
CA PRO A 699 -6.50 24.01 14.01
C PRO A 699 -6.30 22.56 13.59
N GLY A 700 -5.22 21.93 14.05
CA GLY A 700 -4.84 20.56 13.72
C GLY A 700 -3.78 20.42 12.63
N THR A 701 -3.37 21.52 11.98
CA THR A 701 -2.20 21.52 11.08
C THR A 701 -0.91 21.42 11.88
N THR A 702 -0.14 20.35 11.67
CA THR A 702 1.20 20.18 12.27
C THR A 702 2.25 20.89 11.43
N SER A 703 2.26 20.60 10.13
CA SER A 703 3.12 21.27 9.16
C SER A 703 2.36 21.51 7.87
N ALA A 704 2.68 22.62 7.21
CA ALA A 704 2.19 22.95 5.89
C ALA A 704 3.36 23.53 5.09
N TYR A 705 3.62 22.95 3.94
CA TYR A 705 4.73 23.31 3.06
C TYR A 705 4.25 23.34 1.61
N ALA A 706 4.22 24.53 1.02
CA ALA A 706 4.12 24.66 -0.43
C ALA A 706 5.49 24.43 -1.04
N GLU A 707 5.55 23.54 -2.02
CA GLU A 707 6.73 23.39 -2.85
C GLU A 707 7.08 24.74 -3.51
N ARG A 708 8.35 25.10 -3.47
CA ARG A 708 8.87 26.30 -4.10
C ARG A 708 9.15 25.99 -5.56
N LEU A 709 8.35 26.60 -6.43
CA LEU A 709 8.47 26.47 -7.89
C LEU A 709 9.60 27.36 -8.44
N GLY A 710 9.99 28.40 -7.71
CA GLY A 710 11.18 29.22 -7.95
C GLY A 710 12.27 28.99 -6.91
N GLY A 711 13.29 29.86 -6.92
CA GLY A 711 14.38 29.85 -5.93
C GLY A 711 15.55 28.92 -6.26
N GLY A 712 15.55 28.26 -7.41
CA GLY A 712 16.74 27.61 -7.95
C GLY A 712 17.80 28.66 -8.31
N HIS A 713 19.04 28.41 -7.93
CA HIS A 713 20.16 29.31 -8.22
C HIS A 713 20.84 28.92 -9.53
N TYR A 714 20.98 29.87 -10.45
CA TYR A 714 21.58 29.68 -11.76
C TYR A 714 22.78 30.59 -11.95
N LEU A 715 23.80 30.06 -12.64
CA LEU A 715 24.82 30.87 -13.30
C LEU A 715 24.48 30.88 -14.79
N GLU A 716 23.95 32.00 -15.25
CA GLU A 716 23.50 32.15 -16.63
C GLU A 716 24.60 32.78 -17.48
N ILE A 717 24.89 32.13 -18.61
CA ILE A 717 25.84 32.59 -19.61
C ILE A 717 25.03 32.92 -20.85
N THR A 718 24.79 34.20 -21.09
CA THR A 718 23.96 34.70 -22.19
C THR A 718 24.85 35.09 -23.37
N PRO A 719 24.89 34.31 -24.47
CA PRO A 719 25.76 34.61 -25.61
C PRO A 719 25.30 35.90 -26.31
N ASP A 720 26.23 36.83 -26.55
CA ASP A 720 25.97 38.05 -27.31
C ASP A 720 26.30 37.80 -28.79
N ARG A 721 25.25 37.69 -29.61
CA ARG A 721 25.39 37.34 -31.03
C ARG A 721 26.23 38.35 -31.81
N ASP A 722 26.11 39.63 -31.49
CA ASP A 722 26.83 40.70 -32.21
C ASP A 722 28.31 40.67 -31.85
N ARG A 723 28.65 40.44 -30.58
CA ARG A 723 30.04 40.28 -30.14
C ARG A 723 30.65 39.01 -30.71
N ILE A 724 29.95 37.88 -30.64
CA ILE A 724 30.40 36.59 -31.20
C ILE A 724 30.67 36.70 -32.70
N ALA A 725 29.78 37.36 -33.46
CA ALA A 725 29.93 37.54 -34.90
C ALA A 725 31.17 38.38 -35.27
N ARG A 726 31.55 39.39 -34.47
CA ARG A 726 32.78 40.18 -34.70
C ARG A 726 34.05 39.35 -34.66
N TYR A 727 34.03 38.23 -33.94
CA TYR A 727 35.13 37.28 -33.85
C TYR A 727 35.03 36.13 -34.87
N GLY A 728 34.02 36.15 -35.75
CA GLY A 728 33.82 35.12 -36.78
C GLY A 728 33.43 33.75 -36.21
N LEU A 729 32.85 33.72 -35.01
CA LEU A 729 32.44 32.50 -34.32
C LEU A 729 30.95 32.20 -34.53
N GLY A 730 30.59 30.92 -34.44
CA GLY A 730 29.21 30.49 -34.21
C GLY A 730 28.90 30.44 -32.72
N ILE A 731 27.61 30.48 -32.37
CA ILE A 731 27.15 30.30 -30.97
C ILE A 731 27.58 28.95 -30.41
N ASP A 732 27.58 27.92 -31.26
CA ASP A 732 28.00 26.56 -30.93
C ASP A 732 29.42 26.51 -30.35
N ALA A 733 30.36 27.28 -30.90
CA ALA A 733 31.73 27.34 -30.38
C ALA A 733 31.79 27.84 -28.93
N VAL A 734 30.93 28.80 -28.57
CA VAL A 734 30.83 29.31 -27.20
C VAL A 734 30.17 28.28 -26.29
N GLN A 735 29.05 27.67 -26.74
CA GLN A 735 28.31 26.67 -25.96
C GLN A 735 29.12 25.40 -25.71
N GLN A 736 29.91 24.95 -26.69
CA GLN A 736 30.80 23.79 -26.54
C GLN A 736 31.85 24.04 -25.46
N VAL A 737 32.41 25.26 -25.39
CA VAL A 737 33.33 25.63 -24.30
C VAL A 737 32.62 25.62 -22.95
N VAL A 738 31.37 26.09 -22.86
CA VAL A 738 30.58 25.99 -21.62
C VAL A 738 30.37 24.53 -21.21
N ALA A 739 29.92 23.68 -22.14
CA ALA A 739 29.65 22.26 -21.87
C ALA A 739 30.91 21.50 -21.43
N THR A 740 32.04 21.70 -22.11
CA THR A 740 33.28 21.00 -21.81
C THR A 740 34.04 21.67 -20.65
N ALA A 741 34.42 22.94 -20.77
CA ALA A 741 35.28 23.61 -19.78
C ALA A 741 34.62 23.78 -18.40
N LEU A 742 33.32 24.11 -18.38
CA LEU A 742 32.56 24.35 -17.15
C LEU A 742 31.77 23.12 -16.72
N GLY A 743 30.99 22.52 -17.62
CA GLY A 743 30.13 21.37 -17.34
C GLY A 743 30.92 20.10 -17.02
N GLY A 744 32.01 19.86 -17.74
CA GLY A 744 32.73 18.59 -17.68
C GLY A 744 31.98 17.48 -18.39
N GLU A 745 31.56 17.74 -19.63
CA GLU A 745 30.88 16.75 -20.48
C GLU A 745 31.70 15.45 -20.61
N THR A 746 31.02 14.30 -20.52
CA THR A 746 31.63 12.98 -20.74
C THR A 746 32.01 12.81 -22.21
N VAL A 747 33.31 12.76 -22.47
CA VAL A 747 33.89 12.68 -23.83
C VAL A 747 33.92 11.24 -24.34
N THR A 748 34.22 10.28 -23.47
CA THR A 748 34.25 8.84 -23.75
C THR A 748 34.12 8.04 -22.44
N THR A 749 34.12 6.72 -22.50
CA THR A 749 34.01 5.82 -21.34
C THR A 749 35.10 4.76 -21.40
N THR A 750 35.88 4.58 -20.33
CA THR A 750 36.91 3.55 -20.25
C THR A 750 36.29 2.15 -20.20
N VAL A 751 37.03 1.16 -20.68
CA VAL A 751 36.61 -0.25 -20.77
C VAL A 751 37.59 -1.09 -19.95
N GLU A 752 37.30 -1.25 -18.67
CA GLU A 752 38.17 -1.95 -17.70
C GLU A 752 37.59 -3.32 -17.34
N GLY A 753 37.77 -4.26 -18.27
CA GLY A 753 37.11 -5.57 -18.18
C GLY A 753 35.60 -5.42 -18.28
N ARG A 754 34.90 -5.60 -17.14
CA ARG A 754 33.44 -5.43 -17.04
C ARG A 754 33.03 -4.04 -16.58
N GLU A 755 33.94 -3.28 -15.97
CA GLU A 755 33.68 -1.96 -15.41
C GLU A 755 33.75 -0.90 -16.51
N ARG A 756 32.99 0.17 -16.33
CA ARG A 756 32.91 1.31 -17.24
C ARG A 756 32.94 2.60 -16.43
N TYR A 757 33.84 3.51 -16.76
CA TYR A 757 33.96 4.80 -16.07
C TYR A 757 34.02 5.94 -17.08
N GLY A 758 33.32 7.03 -16.81
CA GLY A 758 33.32 8.21 -17.67
C GLY A 758 34.69 8.88 -17.72
N VAL A 759 35.04 9.44 -18.87
CA VAL A 759 36.19 10.35 -19.04
C VAL A 759 35.65 11.72 -19.38
N ILE A 760 35.90 12.71 -18.52
CA ILE A 760 35.50 14.10 -18.73
C ILE A 760 36.71 14.97 -19.00
N VAL A 761 36.51 16.06 -19.75
CA VAL A 761 37.50 17.12 -19.94
C VAL A 761 36.95 18.39 -19.29
N ARG A 762 37.72 19.05 -18.43
CA ARG A 762 37.24 20.21 -17.66
C ARG A 762 38.37 21.16 -17.26
N TYR A 763 38.05 22.42 -16.96
CA TYR A 763 39.03 23.35 -16.38
C TYR A 763 39.21 23.16 -14.86
N PRO A 764 40.38 23.54 -14.31
CA PRO A 764 40.62 23.63 -12.87
C PRO A 764 39.53 24.42 -12.16
N ARG A 765 39.18 23.99 -10.94
CA ARG A 765 38.10 24.60 -10.15
C ARG A 765 38.30 26.10 -9.94
N ASP A 766 39.53 26.53 -9.69
CA ASP A 766 39.87 27.93 -9.37
C ASP A 766 39.63 28.90 -10.53
N LEU A 767 39.53 28.39 -11.77
CA LEU A 767 39.22 29.20 -12.95
C LEU A 767 37.72 29.32 -13.22
N ARG A 768 36.90 28.62 -12.42
CA ARG A 768 35.44 28.52 -12.59
C ARG A 768 34.68 28.52 -11.26
N ASP A 769 35.26 29.16 -10.24
CA ASP A 769 34.69 29.26 -8.90
C ASP A 769 33.68 30.40 -8.76
N SER A 770 33.75 31.40 -9.65
CA SER A 770 33.00 32.64 -9.59
C SER A 770 32.63 33.14 -11.01
N PRO A 771 31.56 33.93 -11.15
CA PRO A 771 31.18 34.54 -12.43
C PRO A 771 32.33 35.35 -13.07
N GLN A 772 33.11 36.05 -12.25
CA GLN A 772 34.24 36.87 -12.69
C GLN A 772 35.42 36.02 -13.18
N ALA A 773 35.74 34.93 -12.48
CA ALA A 773 36.74 33.98 -12.94
C ALA A 773 36.32 33.36 -14.28
N ILE A 774 35.05 32.95 -14.40
CA ILE A 774 34.50 32.38 -15.63
C ILE A 774 34.58 33.37 -16.79
N ALA A 775 34.17 34.62 -16.58
CA ALA A 775 34.20 35.64 -17.62
C ALA A 775 35.63 35.97 -18.09
N SER A 776 36.62 35.96 -17.20
CA SER A 776 37.99 36.41 -17.50
C SER A 776 38.98 35.30 -17.83
N GLN A 777 38.81 34.10 -17.27
CA GLN A 777 39.77 32.99 -17.38
C GLN A 777 39.32 31.88 -18.32
N VAL A 778 38.03 31.75 -18.61
CA VAL A 778 37.55 30.76 -19.58
C VAL A 778 37.80 31.28 -20.98
N LEU A 779 38.56 30.53 -21.77
CA LEU A 779 39.01 30.96 -23.08
C LEU A 779 38.25 30.24 -24.19
N VAL A 780 37.82 30.99 -25.20
CA VAL A 780 37.19 30.49 -26.42
C VAL A 780 38.17 30.62 -27.59
N PRO A 781 38.44 29.53 -28.32
CA PRO A 781 39.36 29.56 -29.46
C PRO A 781 38.75 30.27 -30.66
N LEU A 782 39.57 31.11 -31.31
CA LEU A 782 39.27 31.76 -32.57
C LEU A 782 39.78 30.92 -33.75
N PRO A 783 39.18 31.06 -34.96
CA PRO A 783 39.63 30.33 -36.15
C PRO A 783 41.09 30.62 -36.53
N ASN A 784 41.62 31.79 -36.16
CA ASN A 784 43.00 32.19 -36.39
C ASN A 784 43.99 31.66 -35.33
N GLY A 785 43.53 30.85 -34.38
CA GLY A 785 44.36 30.26 -33.31
C GLY A 785 44.54 31.15 -32.07
N ALA A 786 44.04 32.40 -32.09
CA ALA A 786 43.99 33.23 -30.89
C ALA A 786 42.88 32.75 -29.94
N MET A 787 42.93 33.20 -28.69
CA MET A 787 41.99 32.80 -27.63
C MET A 787 41.42 34.06 -26.99
N VAL A 788 40.10 34.10 -26.80
CA VAL A 788 39.39 35.27 -26.25
C VAL A 788 38.65 34.86 -24.98
N PRO A 789 38.64 35.69 -23.91
CA PRO A 789 37.86 35.41 -22.71
C PRO A 789 36.36 35.29 -22.99
N LEU A 790 35.67 34.41 -22.25
CA LEU A 790 34.23 34.18 -22.42
C LEU A 790 33.41 35.45 -22.19
N GLY A 791 33.83 36.33 -21.27
CA GLY A 791 33.18 37.62 -21.00
C GLY A 791 33.21 38.60 -22.18
N ASP A 792 34.08 38.36 -23.17
CA ASP A 792 34.10 39.14 -24.40
C ASP A 792 33.04 38.70 -25.42
N LEU A 793 32.43 37.53 -25.19
CA LEU A 793 31.49 36.86 -26.08
C LEU A 793 30.10 36.67 -25.44
N ALA A 794 30.02 36.62 -24.12
CA ALA A 794 28.79 36.36 -23.38
C ALA A 794 28.73 37.14 -22.06
N GLY A 795 27.53 37.49 -21.64
CA GLY A 795 27.28 37.97 -20.27
C GLY A 795 27.26 36.79 -19.29
N VAL A 796 27.88 36.94 -18.13
CA VAL A 796 27.89 35.91 -17.07
C VAL A 796 27.27 36.51 -15.81
N ALA A 797 26.10 36.02 -15.41
CA ALA A 797 25.33 36.58 -14.29
C ALA A 797 24.75 35.48 -13.41
N LEU A 798 24.57 35.78 -12.12
CA LEU A 798 23.79 34.93 -11.23
C LEU A 798 22.31 35.30 -11.36
N THR A 799 21.47 34.32 -11.67
CA THR A 799 20.03 34.48 -11.83
C THR A 799 19.28 33.45 -10.98
N GLN A 800 17.96 33.61 -10.88
CA GLN A 800 17.08 32.65 -10.24
C GLN A 800 16.13 32.06 -11.26
N GLY A 801 15.81 30.77 -11.08
CA GLY A 801 14.90 30.04 -11.95
C GLY A 801 14.26 28.86 -11.21
N PRO A 802 13.49 28.02 -11.92
CA PRO A 802 12.84 26.88 -11.30
C PRO A 802 13.86 25.78 -10.95
N PRO A 803 13.89 25.26 -9.71
CA PRO A 803 14.80 24.16 -9.34
C PRO A 803 14.35 22.80 -9.92
N SER A 804 13.04 22.63 -10.08
CA SER A 804 12.37 21.50 -10.70
C SER A 804 11.02 21.99 -11.22
N ILE A 805 10.52 21.38 -12.29
CA ILE A 805 9.20 21.67 -12.84
C ILE A 805 8.36 20.41 -12.76
N ARG A 806 7.13 20.55 -12.25
CA ARG A 806 6.15 19.46 -12.19
C ARG A 806 4.98 19.73 -13.11
N THR A 807 4.57 18.66 -13.79
CA THR A 807 3.37 18.66 -14.60
C THR A 807 2.47 17.48 -14.26
N GLU A 808 1.16 17.69 -14.37
CA GLU A 808 0.18 16.62 -14.29
C GLU A 808 -0.84 16.84 -15.42
N ASN A 809 -0.98 15.82 -16.25
CA ASN A 809 -1.69 15.87 -17.52
C ASN A 809 -1.24 17.01 -18.45
N ALA A 810 0.08 17.18 -18.57
CA ALA A 810 0.73 18.22 -19.37
C ALA A 810 0.36 19.67 -18.97
N GLN A 811 -0.15 19.86 -17.76
CA GLN A 811 -0.37 21.17 -17.15
C GLN A 811 0.63 21.38 -16.01
N LEU A 812 1.18 22.59 -15.87
CA LEU A 812 2.02 22.92 -14.73
C LEU A 812 1.19 22.86 -13.44
N VAL A 813 1.80 22.33 -12.38
CA VAL A 813 1.15 22.15 -11.09
C VAL A 813 2.09 22.45 -9.93
N GLY A 814 1.58 23.15 -8.93
CA GLY A 814 2.25 23.35 -7.64
C GLY A 814 1.55 22.57 -6.53
N TYR A 815 2.34 21.86 -5.71
CA TYR A 815 1.82 21.07 -4.59
C TYR A 815 2.01 21.77 -3.25
N VAL A 816 0.98 21.71 -2.41
CA VAL A 816 1.04 22.07 -1.00
C VAL A 816 0.84 20.80 -0.18
N TYR A 817 1.88 20.40 0.54
CA TYR A 817 1.87 19.26 1.44
C TYR A 817 1.40 19.72 2.81
N VAL A 818 0.42 19.01 3.36
CA VAL A 818 -0.23 19.36 4.62
C VAL A 818 -0.25 18.14 5.51
N ASP A 819 0.46 18.23 6.63
CA ASP A 819 0.42 17.24 7.68
C ASP A 819 -0.49 17.70 8.83
N MET A 820 -1.23 16.76 9.39
CA MET A 820 -2.27 17.04 10.39
C MET A 820 -2.30 15.99 11.48
N HIS A 821 -2.56 16.41 12.71
CA HIS A 821 -2.62 15.51 13.87
C HIS A 821 -3.79 15.86 14.79
N GLY A 822 -4.31 14.85 15.49
CA GLY A 822 -5.38 15.01 16.48
C GLY A 822 -6.75 15.40 15.90
N ARG A 823 -6.93 15.29 14.58
CA ARG A 823 -8.17 15.64 13.86
C ARG A 823 -8.49 14.63 12.78
N ASP A 824 -9.75 14.63 12.35
CA ASP A 824 -10.23 13.80 11.24
C ASP A 824 -10.03 14.47 9.88
N VAL A 825 -9.70 13.69 8.85
CA VAL A 825 -9.30 14.20 7.53
C VAL A 825 -10.45 14.96 6.86
N GLY A 826 -11.67 14.43 6.89
CA GLY A 826 -12.81 15.06 6.21
C GLY A 826 -13.24 16.38 6.86
N GLY A 827 -13.32 16.43 8.19
CA GLY A 827 -13.64 17.64 8.95
C GLY A 827 -12.57 18.71 8.80
N TYR A 828 -11.29 18.31 8.85
CA TYR A 828 -10.16 19.21 8.62
C TYR A 828 -10.21 19.84 7.22
N VAL A 829 -10.34 19.03 6.16
CA VAL A 829 -10.37 19.55 4.78
C VAL A 829 -11.57 20.49 4.55
N ALA A 830 -12.73 20.22 5.15
CA ALA A 830 -13.89 21.11 5.04
C ALA A 830 -13.66 22.49 5.69
N GLU A 831 -12.89 22.57 6.78
CA GLU A 831 -12.47 23.84 7.38
C GLU A 831 -11.36 24.52 6.59
N ALA A 832 -10.34 23.75 6.17
CA ALA A 832 -9.24 24.25 5.38
C ALA A 832 -9.69 24.79 4.01
N ALA A 833 -10.63 24.11 3.34
CA ALA A 833 -11.24 24.56 2.09
C ALA A 833 -11.97 25.89 2.26
N ARG A 834 -12.69 26.09 3.38
CA ARG A 834 -13.33 27.38 3.70
C ARG A 834 -12.29 28.47 3.97
N ALA A 835 -11.22 28.16 4.70
CA ALA A 835 -10.14 29.11 4.98
C ALA A 835 -9.41 29.55 3.70
N VAL A 836 -9.14 28.62 2.79
CA VAL A 836 -8.52 28.88 1.48
C VAL A 836 -9.47 29.71 0.60
N ALA A 837 -10.74 29.34 0.49
CA ALA A 837 -11.72 30.07 -0.31
C ALA A 837 -11.93 31.52 0.16
N ALA A 838 -11.78 31.79 1.47
CA ALA A 838 -11.91 33.13 2.04
C ALA A 838 -10.66 34.00 1.84
N LYS A 839 -9.46 33.41 1.77
CA LYS A 839 -8.17 34.13 1.77
C LYS A 839 -7.46 34.15 0.42
N VAL A 840 -7.79 33.23 -0.49
CA VAL A 840 -7.07 33.02 -1.76
C VAL A 840 -8.02 33.25 -2.93
N THR A 841 -7.75 34.29 -3.72
CA THR A 841 -8.47 34.59 -4.96
C THR A 841 -7.75 33.98 -6.16
N LEU A 842 -8.41 33.09 -6.90
CA LEU A 842 -7.85 32.44 -8.09
C LEU A 842 -8.07 33.30 -9.34
N PRO A 843 -7.00 33.61 -10.12
CA PRO A 843 -7.14 34.28 -11.41
C PRO A 843 -7.68 33.31 -12.49
N PRO A 844 -8.19 33.82 -13.63
CA PRO A 844 -8.65 32.99 -14.74
C PRO A 844 -7.56 32.03 -15.23
N GLY A 845 -7.95 30.78 -15.54
CA GLY A 845 -7.01 29.74 -15.98
C GLY A 845 -6.32 28.97 -14.86
N TYR A 846 -6.62 29.29 -13.59
CA TYR A 846 -6.11 28.57 -12.42
C TYR A 846 -7.23 27.76 -11.75
N ARG A 847 -6.89 26.56 -11.28
CA ARG A 847 -7.79 25.70 -10.51
C ARG A 847 -7.08 25.06 -9.34
N LEU A 848 -7.85 24.75 -8.30
CA LEU A 848 -7.36 24.14 -7.08
C LEU A 848 -8.09 22.82 -6.85
N GLU A 849 -7.34 21.78 -6.52
CA GLU A 849 -7.88 20.45 -6.20
C GLU A 849 -7.31 19.94 -4.87
N TRP A 850 -8.19 19.36 -4.06
CA TRP A 850 -7.80 18.67 -2.83
C TRP A 850 -7.48 17.22 -3.15
N SER A 851 -6.30 16.77 -2.73
CA SER A 851 -5.70 15.48 -3.07
C SER A 851 -5.14 14.81 -1.80
N GLY A 852 -4.53 13.64 -1.96
CA GLY A 852 -4.07 12.79 -0.86
C GLY A 852 -5.16 11.79 -0.46
N GLN A 853 -5.17 11.36 0.80
CA GLN A 853 -6.16 10.41 1.31
C GLN A 853 -7.59 10.93 1.25
N PHE A 854 -7.77 12.25 1.25
CA PHE A 854 -9.09 12.88 1.11
C PHE A 854 -9.78 12.55 -0.22
N GLU A 855 -9.03 12.42 -1.32
CA GLU A 855 -9.58 12.05 -2.64
C GLU A 855 -10.24 10.66 -2.56
N TYR A 856 -9.57 9.71 -1.91
CA TYR A 856 -10.11 8.36 -1.70
C TYR A 856 -11.27 8.34 -0.73
N LEU A 857 -11.22 9.14 0.34
CA LEU A 857 -12.34 9.28 1.26
C LEU A 857 -13.60 9.75 0.53
N GLN A 858 -13.50 10.73 -0.37
CA GLN A 858 -14.63 11.22 -1.15
C GLN A 858 -15.15 10.16 -2.13
N ARG A 859 -14.25 9.49 -2.87
CA ARG A 859 -14.61 8.41 -3.80
C ARG A 859 -15.31 7.25 -3.07
N ALA A 860 -14.70 6.77 -1.99
CA ALA A 860 -15.25 5.69 -1.19
C ALA A 860 -16.60 6.09 -0.58
N LYS A 861 -16.75 7.33 -0.08
CA LYS A 861 -18.04 7.83 0.42
C LYS A 861 -19.12 7.85 -0.66
N ALA A 862 -18.80 8.34 -1.86
CA ALA A 862 -19.73 8.35 -2.99
C ALA A 862 -20.14 6.93 -3.40
N LYS A 863 -19.19 5.98 -3.42
CA LYS A 863 -19.49 4.57 -3.72
C LYS A 863 -20.28 3.90 -2.61
N LEU A 864 -19.94 4.12 -1.34
CA LEU A 864 -20.67 3.60 -0.18
C LEU A 864 -22.13 4.09 -0.14
N ALA A 865 -22.39 5.33 -0.58
CA ALA A 865 -23.75 5.86 -0.71
C ALA A 865 -24.62 5.06 -1.72
N LEU A 866 -24.00 4.38 -2.69
CA LEU A 866 -24.67 3.46 -3.61
C LEU A 866 -24.69 2.01 -3.08
N VAL A 867 -23.57 1.55 -2.54
CA VAL A 867 -23.35 0.19 -2.05
C VAL A 867 -24.27 -0.15 -0.87
N VAL A 868 -24.42 0.75 0.10
CA VAL A 868 -25.25 0.50 1.30
C VAL A 868 -26.73 0.28 0.95
N PRO A 869 -27.40 1.14 0.15
CA PRO A 869 -28.76 0.86 -0.32
C PRO A 869 -28.87 -0.43 -1.13
N ALA A 870 -27.88 -0.73 -1.97
CA ALA A 870 -27.86 -1.98 -2.74
C ALA A 870 -27.81 -3.21 -1.81
N THR A 871 -26.98 -3.18 -0.76
CA THR A 871 -26.94 -4.24 0.27
C THR A 871 -28.29 -4.43 0.92
N LEU A 872 -28.95 -3.34 1.36
CA LEU A 872 -30.27 -3.41 1.97
C LEU A 872 -31.32 -3.97 1.00
N GLY A 873 -31.25 -3.60 -0.28
CA GLY A 873 -32.12 -4.14 -1.33
C GLY A 873 -31.93 -5.63 -1.57
N VAL A 874 -30.68 -6.11 -1.60
CA VAL A 874 -30.35 -7.54 -1.74
C VAL A 874 -30.82 -8.33 -0.52
N ILE A 875 -30.57 -7.83 0.69
CA ILE A 875 -31.06 -8.45 1.94
C ILE A 875 -32.59 -8.51 1.91
N PHE A 876 -33.27 -7.40 1.61
CA PHE A 876 -34.73 -7.36 1.51
C PHE A 876 -35.27 -8.39 0.52
N MET A 877 -34.68 -8.47 -0.69
CA MET A 877 -35.09 -9.42 -1.71
C MET A 877 -34.94 -10.88 -1.24
N LEU A 878 -33.80 -11.24 -0.64
CA LEU A 878 -33.57 -12.59 -0.16
C LEU A 878 -34.48 -12.96 1.01
N LEU A 879 -34.73 -12.02 1.94
CA LEU A 879 -35.68 -12.21 3.03
C LEU A 879 -37.11 -12.38 2.50
N TYR A 880 -37.50 -11.62 1.47
CA TYR A 880 -38.80 -11.77 0.81
C TYR A 880 -38.94 -13.12 0.14
N LEU A 881 -37.90 -13.60 -0.57
CA LEU A 881 -37.89 -14.93 -1.17
C LEU A 881 -37.96 -16.05 -0.13
N ASN A 882 -37.39 -15.85 1.07
CA ASN A 882 -37.42 -16.83 2.15
C ASN A 882 -38.81 -16.95 2.81
N PHE A 883 -39.47 -15.82 3.13
CA PHE A 883 -40.74 -15.83 3.85
C PHE A 883 -41.99 -15.80 2.95
N GLY A 884 -41.86 -15.31 1.71
CA GLY A 884 -42.99 -15.10 0.79
C GLY A 884 -44.01 -14.06 1.27
N ARG A 885 -43.71 -13.31 2.35
CA ARG A 885 -44.62 -12.35 2.99
C ARG A 885 -43.89 -11.06 3.34
N LEU A 886 -44.46 -9.93 2.90
CA LEU A 886 -43.86 -8.61 3.08
C LEU A 886 -43.74 -8.19 4.56
N THR A 887 -44.71 -8.57 5.40
CA THR A 887 -44.75 -8.17 6.81
C THR A 887 -43.59 -8.78 7.60
N GLU A 888 -43.38 -10.07 7.46
CA GLU A 888 -42.29 -10.83 8.06
C GLU A 888 -40.93 -10.30 7.59
N THR A 889 -40.79 -10.01 6.28
CA THR A 889 -39.58 -9.36 5.74
C THR A 889 -39.28 -8.01 6.39
N LEU A 890 -40.29 -7.14 6.54
CA LEU A 890 -40.11 -5.82 7.16
C LEU A 890 -39.76 -5.92 8.64
N ILE A 891 -40.35 -6.87 9.38
CA ILE A 891 -40.00 -7.11 10.79
C ILE A 891 -38.52 -7.50 10.93
N VAL A 892 -38.01 -8.36 10.05
CA VAL A 892 -36.58 -8.71 10.05
C VAL A 892 -35.72 -7.54 9.60
N MET A 893 -36.12 -6.77 8.59
CA MET A 893 -35.35 -5.60 8.12
C MET A 893 -35.17 -4.52 9.20
N LEU A 894 -36.11 -4.41 10.15
CA LEU A 894 -35.96 -3.52 11.31
C LEU A 894 -34.81 -3.93 12.24
N SER A 895 -34.24 -5.14 12.10
CA SER A 895 -33.06 -5.54 12.85
C SER A 895 -31.78 -4.87 12.41
N VAL A 896 -31.68 -4.48 11.14
CA VAL A 896 -30.48 -3.89 10.59
C VAL A 896 -30.21 -2.49 11.18
N PRO A 897 -31.16 -1.51 11.16
CA PRO A 897 -30.93 -0.20 11.76
C PRO A 897 -30.63 -0.26 13.26
N PHE A 898 -31.23 -1.21 13.98
CA PHE A 898 -30.98 -1.34 15.41
C PHE A 898 -29.61 -1.96 15.71
N ALA A 899 -29.12 -2.86 14.86
CA ALA A 899 -27.75 -3.36 14.99
C ALA A 899 -26.72 -2.22 14.86
N LEU A 900 -26.99 -1.19 14.03
CA LEU A 900 -26.10 -0.04 13.90
C LEU A 900 -25.91 0.73 15.23
N VAL A 901 -26.91 0.69 16.13
CA VAL A 901 -26.88 1.40 17.42
C VAL A 901 -25.67 0.99 18.24
N GLY A 902 -25.55 -0.29 18.59
CA GLY A 902 -24.45 -0.76 19.43
C GLY A 902 -23.08 -0.59 18.77
N GLY A 903 -23.01 -0.72 17.44
CA GLY A 903 -21.77 -0.48 16.69
C GLY A 903 -21.33 0.99 16.76
N ALA A 904 -22.24 1.94 16.55
CA ALA A 904 -21.94 3.37 16.63
C ALA A 904 -21.54 3.82 18.04
N TRP A 905 -22.20 3.31 19.07
CA TRP A 905 -21.85 3.61 20.46
C TRP A 905 -20.50 3.05 20.86
N LEU A 906 -20.16 1.83 20.43
CA LEU A 906 -18.86 1.24 20.74
C LEU A 906 -17.72 1.94 19.99
N LEU A 907 -17.93 2.33 18.73
CA LEU A 907 -16.97 3.17 17.99
C LEU A 907 -16.69 4.48 18.72
N TRP A 908 -17.75 5.16 19.16
CA TRP A 908 -17.63 6.42 19.91
C TRP A 908 -16.90 6.23 21.24
N ALA A 909 -17.24 5.18 22.00
CA ALA A 909 -16.61 4.89 23.28
C ALA A 909 -15.10 4.57 23.15
N LEU A 910 -14.69 3.97 22.03
CA LEU A 910 -13.29 3.66 21.74
C LEU A 910 -12.53 4.81 21.04
N GLY A 911 -13.21 5.93 20.76
CA GLY A 911 -12.60 7.08 20.08
C GLY A 911 -12.20 6.80 18.64
N TYR A 912 -12.93 5.91 17.95
CA TYR A 912 -12.65 5.52 16.57
C TYR A 912 -13.40 6.41 15.57
N ASN A 913 -12.75 6.76 14.46
CA ASN A 913 -13.38 7.48 13.35
C ASN A 913 -14.15 6.54 12.42
N ILE A 914 -15.08 7.09 11.66
CA ILE A 914 -15.73 6.41 10.54
C ILE A 914 -14.71 6.29 9.40
N SER A 915 -14.50 5.06 8.93
CA SER A 915 -13.61 4.73 7.82
C SER A 915 -14.22 3.67 6.91
N VAL A 916 -13.55 3.37 5.79
CA VAL A 916 -14.00 2.30 4.88
C VAL A 916 -14.02 0.94 5.61
N ALA A 917 -13.05 0.69 6.49
CA ALA A 917 -13.01 -0.50 7.34
C ALA A 917 -14.25 -0.63 8.25
N VAL A 918 -14.64 0.48 8.89
CA VAL A 918 -15.83 0.54 9.73
C VAL A 918 -17.11 0.29 8.92
N ALA A 919 -17.21 0.88 7.72
CA ALA A 919 -18.36 0.68 6.83
C ALA A 919 -18.51 -0.79 6.41
N VAL A 920 -17.41 -1.47 6.07
CA VAL A 920 -17.39 -2.90 5.77
C VAL A 920 -17.82 -3.72 7.00
N GLY A 921 -17.38 -3.35 8.20
CA GLY A 921 -17.84 -3.96 9.45
C GLY A 921 -19.36 -3.84 9.68
N PHE A 922 -19.95 -2.68 9.36
CA PHE A 922 -21.41 -2.49 9.42
C PHE A 922 -22.17 -3.29 8.36
N ILE A 923 -21.64 -3.39 7.14
CA ILE A 923 -22.19 -4.26 6.09
C ILE A 923 -22.20 -5.72 6.59
N ALA A 924 -21.13 -6.13 7.28
CA ALA A 924 -21.04 -7.45 7.85
C ALA A 924 -22.04 -7.72 8.95
N LEU A 925 -22.17 -6.77 9.87
CA LEU A 925 -23.15 -6.79 10.92
C LEU A 925 -24.57 -6.87 10.36
N ALA A 926 -24.89 -6.14 9.29
CA ALA A 926 -26.24 -6.15 8.70
C ALA A 926 -26.67 -7.55 8.25
N GLY A 927 -25.76 -8.30 7.62
CA GLY A 927 -26.03 -9.70 7.24
C GLY A 927 -26.30 -10.61 8.44
N VAL A 928 -25.47 -10.51 9.49
CA VAL A 928 -25.62 -11.31 10.72
C VAL A 928 -26.87 -10.90 11.52
N ALA A 929 -27.19 -9.60 11.57
CA ALA A 929 -28.40 -9.08 12.20
C ALA A 929 -29.67 -9.55 11.47
N ALA A 930 -29.63 -9.63 10.14
CA ALA A 930 -30.72 -10.19 9.34
C ALA A 930 -30.88 -11.69 9.59
N GLU A 931 -29.79 -12.46 9.55
CA GLU A 931 -29.80 -13.92 9.83
C GLU A 931 -30.34 -14.21 11.23
N THR A 932 -29.85 -13.51 12.25
CA THR A 932 -30.38 -13.64 13.60
C THR A 932 -31.87 -13.26 13.69
N GLY A 933 -32.32 -12.21 12.99
CA GLY A 933 -33.74 -11.86 12.91
C GLY A 933 -34.59 -12.96 12.26
N VAL A 934 -34.12 -13.57 11.16
CA VAL A 934 -34.77 -14.68 10.45
C VAL A 934 -35.03 -15.85 11.38
N VAL A 935 -33.99 -16.31 12.07
CA VAL A 935 -34.06 -17.48 12.94
C VAL A 935 -35.12 -17.28 14.05
N MET A 936 -35.17 -16.10 14.67
CA MET A 936 -36.16 -15.80 15.70
C MET A 936 -37.59 -15.79 15.14
N LEU A 937 -37.78 -15.16 13.99
CA LEU A 937 -39.10 -15.03 13.38
C LEU A 937 -39.67 -16.39 12.95
N ILE A 938 -38.83 -17.28 12.40
CA ILE A 938 -39.23 -18.65 12.03
C ILE A 938 -39.79 -19.40 13.23
N TYR A 939 -39.13 -19.30 14.40
CA TYR A 939 -39.60 -20.02 15.58
C TYR A 939 -40.90 -19.46 16.16
N LEU A 940 -41.07 -18.13 16.13
CA LEU A 940 -42.34 -17.51 16.49
C LEU A 940 -43.47 -17.96 15.55
N ASP A 941 -43.21 -18.05 14.25
CA ASP A 941 -44.20 -18.48 13.25
C ASP A 941 -44.52 -19.99 13.36
N HIS A 942 -43.54 -20.83 13.66
CA HIS A 942 -43.74 -22.26 13.92
C HIS A 942 -44.58 -22.50 15.18
N ALA A 943 -44.26 -21.83 16.30
CA ALA A 943 -45.03 -21.96 17.54
C ALA A 943 -46.47 -21.47 17.36
N TRP A 944 -46.66 -20.37 16.62
CA TRP A 944 -47.98 -19.86 16.30
C TRP A 944 -48.76 -20.81 15.38
N SER A 945 -48.13 -21.32 14.33
CA SER A 945 -48.75 -22.28 13.40
C SER A 945 -49.14 -23.60 14.08
N ALA A 946 -48.31 -24.11 14.99
CA ALA A 946 -48.63 -25.31 15.78
C ALA A 946 -49.82 -25.07 16.71
N THR A 947 -49.90 -23.89 17.33
CA THR A 947 -51.02 -23.49 18.18
C THR A 947 -52.31 -23.36 17.36
N LEU A 948 -52.24 -22.75 16.18
CA LEU A 948 -53.36 -22.66 15.24
C LEU A 948 -53.82 -24.03 14.75
N ALA A 949 -52.89 -24.94 14.46
CA ALA A 949 -53.23 -26.31 14.04
C ALA A 949 -53.94 -27.09 15.17
N ARG A 950 -53.46 -26.98 16.42
CA ARG A 950 -54.12 -27.57 17.60
C ARG A 950 -55.53 -27.01 17.81
N ARG A 951 -55.68 -25.68 17.79
CA ARG A 951 -56.98 -25.01 17.95
C ARG A 951 -57.94 -25.31 16.79
N GLY A 952 -57.41 -25.44 15.57
CA GLY A 952 -58.18 -25.86 14.39
C GLY A 952 -58.69 -27.29 14.48
N LEU A 953 -57.92 -28.22 15.06
CA LEU A 953 -58.38 -29.58 15.38
C LEU A 953 -59.43 -29.58 16.50
N GLU A 954 -59.38 -28.61 17.42
CA GLU A 954 -60.34 -28.42 18.51
C GLU A 954 -61.58 -27.59 18.12
N GLY A 955 -61.64 -27.05 16.90
CA GLY A 955 -62.76 -26.23 16.42
C GLY A 955 -62.92 -24.86 17.09
N ALA A 956 -61.91 -24.37 17.82
CA ALA A 956 -61.97 -23.13 18.59
C ALA A 956 -61.23 -21.98 17.89
N PRO A 957 -61.79 -20.74 17.88
CA PRO A 957 -61.09 -19.58 17.35
C PRO A 957 -59.89 -19.25 18.25
N ALA A 958 -58.76 -18.90 17.63
CA ALA A 958 -57.54 -18.56 18.38
C ALA A 958 -57.73 -17.24 19.15
N SER A 959 -57.30 -17.21 20.42
CA SER A 959 -57.43 -16.03 21.29
C SER A 959 -56.12 -15.24 21.40
N ALA A 960 -56.21 -14.00 21.89
CA ALA A 960 -55.03 -13.19 22.20
C ALA A 960 -54.16 -13.78 23.33
N ALA A 961 -54.74 -14.63 24.18
CA ALA A 961 -54.00 -15.39 25.18
C ALA A 961 -53.19 -16.53 24.55
N ASP A 962 -53.74 -17.20 23.53
CA ASP A 962 -53.05 -18.24 22.77
C ASP A 962 -51.86 -17.66 22.00
N LEU A 963 -52.01 -16.49 21.39
CA LEU A 963 -50.90 -15.79 20.72
C LEU A 963 -49.78 -15.44 21.71
N ARG A 964 -50.13 -14.96 22.91
CA ARG A 964 -49.13 -14.67 23.95
C ARG A 964 -48.43 -15.94 24.45
N ALA A 965 -49.16 -17.03 24.63
CA ALA A 965 -48.61 -18.32 25.04
C ALA A 965 -47.66 -18.87 23.97
N ALA A 966 -48.07 -18.85 22.70
CA ALA A 966 -47.26 -19.28 21.56
C ALA A 966 -45.98 -18.45 21.41
N ILE A 967 -46.06 -17.12 21.58
CA ILE A 967 -44.87 -16.26 21.55
C ILE A 967 -43.96 -16.55 22.74
N LEU A 968 -44.50 -16.79 23.93
CA LEU A 968 -43.71 -17.10 25.11
C LEU A 968 -43.02 -18.47 24.99
N GLU A 969 -43.70 -19.48 24.45
CA GLU A 969 -43.13 -20.79 24.12
C GLU A 969 -42.04 -20.65 23.05
N GLY A 970 -42.36 -20.05 21.91
CA GLY A 970 -41.43 -19.86 20.79
C GLY A 970 -40.20 -19.00 21.14
N ALA A 971 -40.36 -18.01 22.03
CA ALA A 971 -39.27 -17.15 22.45
C ALA A 971 -38.40 -17.78 23.55
N VAL A 972 -38.99 -18.48 24.54
CA VAL A 972 -38.24 -19.09 25.65
C VAL A 972 -37.48 -20.34 25.18
N GLU A 973 -38.06 -21.17 24.31
CA GLU A 973 -37.40 -22.37 23.79
C GLU A 973 -36.17 -22.08 22.93
N ARG A 974 -35.91 -20.81 22.59
CA ARG A 974 -34.87 -20.40 21.62
C ARG A 974 -33.83 -19.45 22.17
N VAL A 975 -33.96 -19.04 23.44
CA VAL A 975 -32.91 -18.28 24.15
C VAL A 975 -31.58 -19.00 24.08
N ARG A 976 -31.55 -20.31 24.28
CA ARG A 976 -30.32 -21.10 24.31
C ARG A 976 -29.57 -21.08 22.97
N PRO A 977 -30.12 -21.59 21.84
CA PRO A 977 -29.42 -21.53 20.57
C PRO A 977 -29.06 -20.11 20.18
N LYS A 978 -29.93 -19.13 20.46
CA LYS A 978 -29.67 -17.73 20.11
C LYS A 978 -28.52 -17.11 20.91
N MET A 979 -28.52 -17.28 22.22
CA MET A 979 -27.43 -16.81 23.08
C MET A 979 -26.13 -17.54 22.74
N MET A 980 -26.20 -18.82 22.37
CA MET A 980 -25.02 -19.56 21.92
C MET A 980 -24.42 -18.97 20.65
N THR A 981 -25.23 -18.70 19.61
CA THR A 981 -24.81 -18.03 18.36
C THR A 981 -24.18 -16.67 18.66
N VAL A 982 -24.87 -15.82 19.42
CA VAL A 982 -24.43 -14.46 19.73
C VAL A 982 -23.11 -14.50 20.51
N VAL A 983 -23.02 -15.35 21.53
CA VAL A 983 -21.81 -15.50 22.34
C VAL A 983 -20.67 -16.07 21.51
N ALA A 984 -20.93 -17.04 20.62
CA ALA A 984 -19.89 -17.58 19.74
C ALA A 984 -19.35 -16.52 18.78
N ILE A 985 -20.22 -15.69 18.19
CA ILE A 985 -19.83 -14.58 17.31
C ILE A 985 -19.08 -13.50 18.09
N MET A 986 -19.61 -13.03 19.22
CA MET A 986 -18.99 -11.98 20.02
C MET A 986 -17.66 -12.43 20.64
N ALA A 987 -17.63 -13.61 21.26
CA ALA A 987 -16.43 -14.15 21.87
C ALA A 987 -15.39 -14.52 20.80
N GLY A 988 -15.82 -14.99 19.63
CA GLY A 988 -14.95 -15.23 18.48
C GLY A 988 -14.38 -13.97 17.84
N LEU A 989 -14.98 -12.79 18.03
CA LEU A 989 -14.43 -11.51 17.53
C LEU A 989 -13.63 -10.74 18.59
N LEU A 990 -13.69 -11.16 19.85
CA LEU A 990 -13.03 -10.48 20.97
C LEU A 990 -11.49 -10.52 20.90
N PRO A 991 -10.85 -11.63 20.47
CA PRO A 991 -9.40 -11.65 20.25
C PRO A 991 -8.94 -10.59 19.25
N ILE A 992 -9.68 -10.39 18.15
CA ILE A 992 -9.39 -9.33 17.18
C ILE A 992 -9.41 -7.95 17.84
N LEU A 993 -10.38 -7.71 18.73
CA LEU A 993 -10.57 -6.41 19.37
C LEU A 993 -9.42 -6.03 20.31
N TRP A 994 -8.79 -7.01 20.96
CA TRP A 994 -7.71 -6.82 21.92
C TRP A 994 -6.31 -7.11 21.37
N SER A 995 -6.22 -7.62 20.13
CA SER A 995 -4.93 -7.82 19.46
C SER A 995 -4.17 -6.49 19.33
N THR A 996 -2.87 -6.53 19.64
CA THR A 996 -1.96 -5.38 19.59
C THR A 996 -0.83 -5.56 18.59
N GLY A 997 -0.83 -6.67 17.83
CA GLY A 997 0.22 -6.98 16.85
C GLY A 997 0.05 -6.20 15.53
N ALA A 998 1.01 -6.38 14.62
CA ALA A 998 0.99 -5.74 13.30
C ALA A 998 -0.27 -6.17 12.52
N GLY A 999 -1.03 -5.20 11.99
CA GLY A 999 -2.27 -5.46 11.27
C GLY A 999 -3.53 -5.41 12.12
N SER A 1000 -3.39 -5.34 13.44
CA SER A 1000 -4.52 -5.26 14.36
C SER A 1000 -5.32 -3.97 14.20
N GLU A 1001 -4.71 -2.87 13.76
CA GLU A 1001 -5.34 -1.56 13.65
C GLU A 1001 -6.52 -1.58 12.68
N VAL A 1002 -6.32 -2.16 11.49
CA VAL A 1002 -7.38 -2.31 10.48
C VAL A 1002 -8.43 -3.31 10.97
N MET A 1003 -8.01 -4.45 11.50
CA MET A 1003 -8.90 -5.53 11.91
C MET A 1003 -9.84 -5.12 13.07
N ARG A 1004 -9.33 -4.35 14.05
CA ARG A 1004 -10.13 -3.80 15.14
C ARG A 1004 -11.23 -2.87 14.63
N ARG A 1005 -10.94 -2.03 13.62
CA ARG A 1005 -11.95 -1.13 13.03
C ARG A 1005 -13.06 -1.87 12.30
N ILE A 1006 -12.79 -3.06 11.76
CA ILE A 1006 -13.81 -3.93 11.16
C ILE A 1006 -14.62 -4.67 12.23
N ALA A 1007 -13.96 -5.15 13.30
CA ALA A 1007 -14.58 -5.95 14.35
C ALA A 1007 -15.47 -5.13 15.31
N VAL A 1008 -15.11 -3.87 15.62
CA VAL A 1008 -15.86 -3.03 16.57
C VAL A 1008 -17.34 -2.88 16.20
N PRO A 1009 -17.71 -2.49 14.95
CA PRO A 1009 -19.11 -2.42 14.55
C PRO A 1009 -19.84 -3.74 14.76
N MET A 1010 -19.20 -4.87 14.46
CA MET A 1010 -19.78 -6.20 14.62
C MET A 1010 -20.01 -6.54 16.10
N VAL A 1011 -19.00 -6.40 16.96
CA VAL A 1011 -19.12 -6.73 18.40
C VAL A 1011 -20.17 -5.85 19.08
N GLY A 1012 -20.07 -4.53 18.92
CA GLY A 1012 -21.03 -3.60 19.50
C GLY A 1012 -22.44 -3.81 18.94
N GLY A 1013 -22.54 -4.00 17.63
CA GLY A 1013 -23.80 -4.18 16.95
C GLY A 1013 -24.51 -5.49 17.29
N MET A 1014 -23.76 -6.56 17.54
CA MET A 1014 -24.31 -7.85 17.99
C MET A 1014 -24.96 -7.74 19.38
N VAL A 1015 -24.44 -6.89 20.28
CA VAL A 1015 -25.08 -6.62 21.58
C VAL A 1015 -26.46 -6.01 21.37
N SER A 1016 -26.56 -4.93 20.59
CA SER A 1016 -27.85 -4.31 20.28
C SER A 1016 -28.78 -5.25 19.49
N SER A 1017 -28.26 -5.97 18.50
CA SER A 1017 -29.04 -6.93 17.70
C SER A 1017 -29.67 -8.01 18.58
N THR A 1018 -28.94 -8.48 19.60
CA THR A 1018 -29.43 -9.50 20.54
C THR A 1018 -30.60 -8.98 21.37
N VAL A 1019 -30.46 -7.77 21.93
CA VAL A 1019 -31.52 -7.11 22.70
C VAL A 1019 -32.78 -6.94 21.84
N LEU A 1020 -32.63 -6.49 20.60
CA LEU A 1020 -33.75 -6.36 19.68
C LEU A 1020 -34.38 -7.70 19.34
N THR A 1021 -33.56 -8.69 18.98
CA THR A 1021 -34.05 -9.98 18.52
C THR A 1021 -34.83 -10.70 19.61
N LEU A 1022 -34.36 -10.60 20.86
CA LEU A 1022 -35.03 -11.25 22.00
C LEU A 1022 -36.22 -10.44 22.52
N LEU A 1023 -36.21 -9.11 22.47
CA LEU A 1023 -37.27 -8.30 23.08
C LEU A 1023 -38.19 -7.64 22.07
N VAL A 1024 -37.63 -6.95 21.07
CA VAL A 1024 -38.39 -6.09 20.16
C VAL A 1024 -39.08 -6.89 19.05
N ILE A 1025 -38.44 -7.92 18.48
CA ILE A 1025 -39.07 -8.77 17.46
C ILE A 1025 -40.34 -9.45 18.00
N PRO A 1026 -40.34 -10.11 19.18
CA PRO A 1026 -41.58 -10.66 19.75
C PRO A 1026 -42.67 -9.61 20.01
N ALA A 1027 -42.30 -8.41 20.45
CA ALA A 1027 -43.25 -7.31 20.66
C ALA A 1027 -43.89 -6.85 19.35
N LEU A 1028 -43.10 -6.68 18.28
CA LEU A 1028 -43.57 -6.33 16.94
C LEU A 1028 -44.44 -7.43 16.37
N TYR A 1029 -44.02 -8.70 16.47
CA TYR A 1029 -44.79 -9.85 16.03
C TYR A 1029 -46.15 -9.93 16.75
N ALA A 1030 -46.17 -9.72 18.07
CA ALA A 1030 -47.40 -9.67 18.85
C ALA A 1030 -48.35 -8.56 18.38
N LEU A 1031 -47.84 -7.35 18.09
CA LEU A 1031 -48.65 -6.22 17.62
C LEU A 1031 -49.24 -6.46 16.23
N VAL A 1032 -48.45 -7.08 15.34
CA VAL A 1032 -48.84 -7.38 13.95
C VAL A 1032 -49.86 -8.52 13.90
N LYS A 1033 -49.54 -9.69 14.50
CA LYS A 1033 -50.42 -10.88 14.46
C LYS A 1033 -51.67 -10.74 15.33
N ARG A 1034 -51.70 -9.80 16.28
CA ARG A 1034 -52.94 -9.45 16.99
C ARG A 1034 -54.03 -8.92 16.05
N ARG A 1035 -53.69 -8.38 14.88
CA ARG A 1035 -54.69 -7.99 13.86
C ARG A 1035 -55.30 -9.18 13.11
N SER A 1036 -54.64 -10.34 13.12
CA SER A 1036 -55.16 -11.60 12.55
C SER A 1036 -55.90 -12.48 13.57
N VAL A 1037 -55.89 -12.08 14.84
CA VAL A 1037 -56.60 -12.73 15.96
C VAL A 1037 -57.67 -11.75 16.41
N GLY A 1038 -58.75 -11.67 15.65
CA GLY A 1038 -59.85 -10.74 15.82
C GLY A 1038 -60.97 -11.06 14.85
#